data_AF-A0A8D8KPZ6-F1
#
_entry.id   AF-A0A8D8KPZ6-F1
#
_cell.length_a   1.000
_cell.length_b   1.000
_cell.length_c   1.000
_cell.angle_alpha   90.00
_cell.angle_beta   90.00
_cell.angle_gamma   90.00
#
_symmetry.space_group_name_H-M   'P 1'
#
loop_
_entity.id
_entity.type
_entity.pdbx_description
1 polymer ?
#
loop_
_entity_poly.entity_id
_entity_poly.type
_entity_poly.pdbx_seq_one_letter_code
_entity_poly.pdbx_strand_id
1 'polypeptide(L)'
;MTSIASKNFTKLVFAIIVHVLFLLSIFHIYFQSPVLQNLPEPGLDAEDEVAVADRVVVFVADGLRAESFLKHGANRSLFLQDIILSKGIFGISHTRVPTESRPGHVALFAGIYEDPSAVFKGWKKNPVNFDTVFNRSYMSFAWGSPDILSIFSNEEKEHNIHAHHYTEDIVSFSGNSNTSALDTWVFDRVKEYYLLPENQITLFNKNKIIVFLHLLGLDTAGHVYKPYSSLFSENLVIVDKGIQQTVNLIEKITKNDQKTAYIFTSDHGMTDKGSHGSGHPSETETPFVAWGAGIKYWKNIGKKQHQNKTVMISQTSVPRFDMNQADVTPLISALLSLAVPKNNCGILPRQYLNASMNYITRQAWKNAEQLYQQYYFWKQKFSKKQFQWSFTNTEKKFESIIENLRQKTLAAADFHSNEMETKLDSYIQTTLEAIEYYQTYFKYELFTAFSLSMLGWILIVIGHVMNIQSMYKEITRAFKFKTLLILCAIYGYNFLQNNPLHVTVFFMLPVLLWTPVFANFKKYSIVINRKTVVQTVLFVGCIELCVISFFERKVLSVLLIIVIIFYSNQLIRCPVKGGRSIALATFCSNSVLAIFPLFHVVEKDSNNPILLILGVLCWAYINFKISRKFIVNNLVCHLQTLICILHLINMLYSIYQVEKGGNVHIFNKVLSWIFLGTSSCLPLITETLITNRLASIVINFSGIYVMLSLSYEPLFLMFFCMSLVTWIHAEQHIYNDQKEVSKLSFINNICSNKAVDFEDFRRSLIFVIYMLMAFFGTGNMATVSSFDPNWVRFFISTFSPFTMMILVVLKMLIPIFILVCTLKSLQIITQ
;
A
#
# COMPACT_ATOMS: atom_id res chain seq x y z
N MET A 1 -37.07 25.58 8.42
CA MET A 1 -35.72 24.97 8.51
C MET A 1 -35.62 23.59 7.83
N THR A 2 -36.69 22.78 7.83
CA THR A 2 -36.71 21.41 7.28
C THR A 2 -36.55 21.29 5.74
N SER A 3 -37.01 22.25 4.93
CA SER A 3 -36.94 22.14 3.45
C SER A 3 -35.62 22.59 2.80
N ILE A 4 -34.83 23.41 3.50
CA ILE A 4 -33.47 23.81 3.05
C ILE A 4 -32.46 22.73 3.45
N ALA A 5 -32.63 22.13 4.63
CA ALA A 5 -31.88 20.96 5.06
C ALA A 5 -32.05 19.77 4.11
N SER A 6 -33.28 19.50 3.63
CA SER A 6 -33.53 18.38 2.71
C SER A 6 -32.90 18.57 1.32
N LYS A 7 -32.93 19.78 0.74
CA LYS A 7 -32.30 20.08 -0.56
C LYS A 7 -30.78 20.00 -0.54
N ASN A 8 -30.15 20.43 0.56
CA ASN A 8 -28.70 20.33 0.75
C ASN A 8 -28.28 18.88 1.02
N PHE A 9 -29.12 18.11 1.70
CA PHE A 9 -28.89 16.69 1.94
C PHE A 9 -28.90 15.86 0.64
N THR A 10 -29.88 16.05 -0.25
CA THR A 10 -29.91 15.32 -1.54
C THR A 10 -28.69 15.61 -2.40
N LYS A 11 -28.22 16.86 -2.45
CA LYS A 11 -27.00 17.24 -3.18
C LYS A 11 -25.75 16.59 -2.57
N LEU A 12 -25.67 16.55 -1.24
CA LEU A 12 -24.57 15.91 -0.53
C LEU A 12 -24.55 14.41 -0.81
N VAL A 13 -25.70 13.73 -0.74
CA VAL A 13 -25.82 12.30 -1.07
C VAL A 13 -25.41 12.04 -2.51
N PHE A 14 -25.83 12.87 -3.46
CA PHE A 14 -25.40 12.75 -4.86
C PHE A 14 -23.88 12.91 -5.02
N ALA A 15 -23.29 13.92 -4.39
CA ALA A 15 -21.84 14.11 -4.41
C ALA A 15 -21.11 12.90 -3.82
N ILE A 16 -21.57 12.35 -2.69
CA ILE A 16 -20.99 11.15 -2.07
C ILE A 16 -21.06 9.97 -3.04
N ILE A 17 -22.22 9.71 -3.66
CA ILE A 17 -22.39 8.62 -4.63
C ILE A 17 -21.40 8.75 -5.80
N VAL A 18 -21.27 9.95 -6.38
CA VAL A 18 -20.33 10.19 -7.50
C VAL A 18 -18.88 9.91 -7.08
N HIS A 19 -18.45 10.36 -5.89
CA HIS A 19 -17.08 10.11 -5.44
C HIS A 19 -16.85 8.64 -5.04
N VAL A 20 -17.85 7.94 -4.52
CA VAL A 20 -17.79 6.49 -4.30
C VAL A 20 -17.63 5.76 -5.64
N LEU A 21 -18.37 6.16 -6.68
CA LEU A 21 -18.20 5.60 -8.02
C LEU A 21 -16.81 5.88 -8.59
N PHE A 22 -16.26 7.08 -8.39
CA PHE A 22 -14.88 7.41 -8.77
C PHE A 22 -13.87 6.49 -8.08
N LEU A 23 -14.01 6.31 -6.77
CA LEU A 23 -13.15 5.40 -6.00
C LEU A 23 -13.23 3.97 -6.54
N LEU A 24 -14.45 3.43 -6.70
CA LEU A 24 -14.67 2.07 -7.22
C LEU A 24 -14.15 1.89 -8.65
N SER A 25 -14.24 2.92 -9.49
CA SER A 25 -13.77 2.86 -10.87
C SER A 25 -12.25 2.73 -10.95
N ILE A 26 -11.50 3.45 -10.11
CA ILE A 26 -10.03 3.32 -10.03
C ILE A 26 -9.66 1.90 -9.66
N PHE A 27 -10.35 1.31 -8.67
CA PHE A 27 -10.08 -0.07 -8.31
C PHE A 27 -10.33 -1.01 -9.48
N HIS A 28 -11.44 -0.88 -10.19
CA HIS A 28 -11.73 -1.76 -11.32
C HIS A 28 -10.78 -1.58 -12.53
N ILE A 29 -10.29 -0.35 -12.78
CA ILE A 29 -9.38 -0.04 -13.89
C ILE A 29 -8.00 -0.66 -13.68
N TYR A 30 -7.49 -0.60 -12.45
CA TYR A 30 -6.11 -1.01 -12.15
C TYR A 30 -6.00 -2.39 -11.53
N PHE A 31 -7.07 -2.88 -10.92
CA PHE A 31 -7.00 -4.04 -10.05
C PHE A 31 -8.03 -5.11 -10.46
N GLN A 32 -7.52 -6.26 -10.91
CA GLN A 32 -8.31 -7.41 -11.31
C GLN A 32 -7.71 -8.69 -10.76
N SER A 33 -8.57 -9.61 -10.30
CA SER A 33 -8.09 -10.88 -9.77
C SER A 33 -7.41 -11.70 -10.87
N PRO A 34 -6.16 -12.16 -10.65
CA PRO A 34 -5.45 -13.05 -11.59
C PRO A 34 -5.95 -14.50 -11.52
N VAL A 35 -6.76 -14.85 -10.51
CA VAL A 35 -7.21 -16.23 -10.28
C VAL A 35 -8.39 -16.55 -11.19
N LEU A 36 -8.11 -17.34 -12.23
CA LEU A 36 -9.10 -17.91 -13.14
C LEU A 36 -9.68 -19.19 -12.55
N GLN A 37 -11.01 -19.27 -12.49
CA GLN A 37 -11.72 -20.49 -12.08
C GLN A 37 -11.95 -21.42 -13.26
N ASN A 38 -12.06 -22.72 -12.98
CA ASN A 38 -12.40 -23.76 -13.97
C ASN A 38 -11.38 -23.91 -15.11
N LEU A 39 -10.10 -23.61 -14.85
CA LEU A 39 -9.03 -24.04 -15.75
C LEU A 39 -8.92 -25.58 -15.74
N PRO A 40 -8.58 -26.20 -16.89
CA PRO A 40 -8.32 -27.63 -16.97
C PRO A 40 -7.31 -28.10 -15.91
N GLU A 41 -7.40 -29.36 -15.48
CA GLU A 41 -6.35 -29.93 -14.65
C GLU A 41 -5.04 -29.97 -15.46
N PRO A 42 -3.93 -29.44 -14.91
CA PRO A 42 -2.64 -29.53 -15.58
C PRO A 42 -2.26 -30.99 -15.80
N GLY A 43 -1.83 -31.32 -17.02
CA GLY A 43 -1.51 -32.68 -17.42
C GLY A 43 -0.35 -33.28 -16.62
N LEU A 44 -0.58 -34.46 -16.04
CA LEU A 44 0.44 -35.45 -15.75
C LEU A 44 0.44 -36.40 -16.96
N ASP A 45 1.28 -36.15 -17.95
CA ASP A 45 1.47 -37.15 -19.00
C ASP A 45 2.02 -38.42 -18.33
N ALA A 46 1.41 -39.56 -18.64
CA ALA A 46 1.65 -40.84 -17.97
C ALA A 46 3.08 -41.41 -18.15
N GLU A 47 3.92 -40.75 -18.95
CA GLU A 47 5.33 -41.09 -19.21
C GLU A 47 6.29 -40.09 -18.55
N ASP A 48 6.00 -39.67 -17.32
CA ASP A 48 6.85 -38.71 -16.60
C ASP A 48 8.26 -39.27 -16.35
N GLU A 49 9.25 -38.57 -16.89
CA GLU A 49 10.67 -38.76 -16.61
C GLU A 49 10.93 -38.69 -15.09
N VAL A 50 11.89 -39.50 -14.60
CA VAL A 50 12.23 -39.59 -13.18
C VAL A 50 12.56 -38.19 -12.63
N ALA A 51 11.84 -37.77 -11.58
CA ALA A 51 12.06 -36.49 -10.92
C ALA A 51 13.53 -36.33 -10.48
N VAL A 52 14.04 -35.11 -10.59
CA VAL A 52 15.44 -34.79 -10.24
C VAL A 52 15.64 -34.68 -8.73
N ALA A 53 14.57 -34.53 -7.96
CA ALA A 53 14.53 -34.62 -6.51
C ALA A 53 13.25 -35.35 -6.05
N ASP A 54 13.31 -36.02 -4.90
CA ASP A 54 12.15 -36.60 -4.22
C ASP A 54 11.56 -35.64 -3.18
N ARG A 55 12.37 -34.69 -2.69
CA ARG A 55 12.02 -33.71 -1.66
C ARG A 55 12.54 -32.32 -2.02
N VAL A 56 11.74 -31.29 -1.73
CA VAL A 56 12.19 -29.90 -1.72
C VAL A 56 11.96 -29.31 -0.33
N VAL A 57 13.02 -28.76 0.27
CA VAL A 57 12.96 -28.04 1.54
C VAL A 57 13.10 -26.54 1.26
N VAL A 58 12.10 -25.76 1.64
CA VAL A 58 12.05 -24.32 1.40
C VAL A 58 12.10 -23.58 2.73
N PHE A 59 13.15 -22.78 2.91
CA PHE A 59 13.28 -21.84 4.02
C PHE A 59 12.94 -20.44 3.51
N VAL A 60 11.89 -19.83 4.07
CA VAL A 60 11.52 -18.44 3.76
C VAL A 60 11.79 -17.60 5.01
N ALA A 61 12.81 -16.75 4.93
CA ALA A 61 13.18 -15.83 5.97
C ALA A 61 12.46 -14.49 5.75
N ASP A 62 11.31 -14.31 6.41
CA ASP A 62 10.39 -13.20 6.20
C ASP A 62 11.11 -11.84 6.39
N GLY A 63 10.87 -10.87 5.52
CA GLY A 63 11.42 -9.51 5.60
C GLY A 63 12.94 -9.38 5.34
N LEU A 64 13.63 -10.44 4.88
CA LEU A 64 15.06 -10.41 4.58
C LEU A 64 15.33 -9.85 3.17
N ARG A 65 15.73 -8.57 3.12
CA ARG A 65 16.23 -7.94 1.90
C ARG A 65 17.61 -8.46 1.47
N ALA A 66 17.84 -8.51 0.15
CA ALA A 66 19.07 -9.02 -0.42
C ALA A 66 20.33 -8.26 0.03
N GLU A 67 20.23 -6.93 0.17
CA GLU A 67 21.35 -6.10 0.63
C GLU A 67 21.85 -6.53 2.02
N SER A 68 20.93 -6.80 2.96
CA SER A 68 21.28 -7.23 4.32
C SER A 68 21.96 -8.60 4.32
N PHE A 69 21.50 -9.52 3.48
CA PHE A 69 22.10 -10.84 3.31
C PHE A 69 23.52 -10.74 2.74
N LEU A 70 23.74 -9.88 1.74
CA LEU A 70 25.03 -9.73 1.06
C LEU A 70 26.05 -8.87 1.81
N LYS A 71 25.61 -8.15 2.85
CA LYS A 71 26.46 -7.22 3.60
C LYS A 71 27.73 -7.91 4.11
N HIS A 72 28.86 -7.22 3.98
CA HIS A 72 30.20 -7.75 4.32
C HIS A 72 30.53 -9.11 3.66
N GLY A 73 30.03 -9.33 2.44
CA GLY A 73 30.28 -10.56 1.69
C GLY A 73 29.54 -11.78 2.24
N ALA A 74 28.36 -11.58 2.84
CA ALA A 74 27.53 -12.60 3.48
C ALA A 74 28.17 -13.29 4.71
N ASN A 75 29.05 -12.60 5.44
CA ASN A 75 29.73 -13.17 6.61
C ASN A 75 28.82 -13.43 7.84
N ARG A 76 27.55 -13.02 7.77
CA ARG A 76 26.52 -13.26 8.79
C ARG A 76 25.68 -14.51 8.52
N SER A 77 25.92 -15.17 7.39
CA SER A 77 25.26 -16.41 7.00
C SER A 77 26.33 -17.38 6.50
N LEU A 78 27.22 -17.81 7.39
CA LEU A 78 28.41 -18.58 7.03
C LEU A 78 28.08 -19.93 6.40
N PHE A 79 27.01 -20.60 6.84
CA PHE A 79 26.55 -21.83 6.21
C PHE A 79 26.08 -21.56 4.78
N LEU A 80 25.17 -20.60 4.58
CA LEU A 80 24.69 -20.27 3.23
C LEU A 80 25.80 -19.71 2.33
N GLN A 81 26.75 -18.96 2.89
CA GLN A 81 27.95 -18.50 2.20
C GLN A 81 28.77 -19.69 1.69
N ASP A 82 29.07 -20.68 2.55
CA ASP A 82 29.77 -21.90 2.16
C ASP A 82 28.99 -22.70 1.10
N ILE A 83 27.66 -22.82 1.25
CA ILE A 83 26.80 -23.44 0.24
C ILE A 83 26.99 -22.77 -1.13
N ILE A 84 26.87 -21.44 -1.20
CA ILE A 84 27.04 -20.70 -2.46
C ILE A 84 28.42 -20.95 -3.05
N LEU A 85 29.47 -20.93 -2.22
CA LEU A 85 30.85 -21.08 -2.69
C LEU A 85 31.21 -22.51 -3.08
N SER A 86 30.58 -23.53 -2.50
CA SER A 86 30.97 -24.94 -2.67
C SER A 86 30.07 -25.72 -3.64
N LYS A 87 28.75 -25.52 -3.61
CA LYS A 87 27.80 -26.41 -4.32
C LYS A 87 26.47 -25.76 -4.76
N GLY A 88 26.22 -24.51 -4.42
CA GLY A 88 24.94 -23.83 -4.65
C GLY A 88 24.93 -22.90 -5.86
N ILE A 89 23.81 -22.22 -6.02
CA ILE A 89 23.60 -21.13 -6.99
C ILE A 89 22.88 -19.97 -6.28
N PHE A 90 23.21 -18.75 -6.66
CA PHE A 90 22.71 -17.52 -6.03
C PHE A 90 22.10 -16.55 -7.06
N GLY A 91 21.01 -15.90 -6.68
CA GLY A 91 20.37 -14.84 -7.45
C GLY A 91 19.57 -13.89 -6.55
N ILE A 92 19.01 -12.84 -7.17
CA ILE A 92 17.99 -11.99 -6.55
C ILE A 92 16.62 -12.45 -7.03
N SER A 93 15.71 -12.68 -6.09
CA SER A 93 14.28 -12.85 -6.37
C SER A 93 13.61 -11.48 -6.32
N HIS A 94 12.92 -11.12 -7.40
CA HIS A 94 12.21 -9.85 -7.52
C HIS A 94 10.71 -10.03 -7.21
N THR A 95 10.29 -9.53 -6.05
CA THR A 95 8.86 -9.46 -5.67
C THR A 95 8.18 -8.22 -6.25
N ARG A 96 6.84 -8.13 -6.14
CA ARG A 96 6.02 -7.04 -6.66
C ARG A 96 5.23 -6.37 -5.54
N VAL A 97 4.74 -5.17 -5.82
CA VAL A 97 3.83 -4.46 -4.91
C VAL A 97 2.46 -5.15 -4.88
N PRO A 98 1.80 -5.22 -3.71
CA PRO A 98 2.29 -4.76 -2.41
C PRO A 98 3.29 -5.77 -1.80
N THR A 99 4.44 -5.29 -1.32
CA THR A 99 5.49 -6.09 -0.67
C THR A 99 5.10 -6.43 0.76
N GLU A 100 4.07 -7.26 0.87
CA GLU A 100 3.48 -7.77 2.11
C GLU A 100 3.66 -9.29 2.16
N SER A 101 3.67 -9.87 3.36
CA SER A 101 4.06 -11.28 3.51
C SER A 101 3.15 -12.24 2.75
N ARG A 102 1.83 -12.06 2.81
CA ARG A 102 0.86 -12.91 2.10
C ARG A 102 1.06 -12.90 0.57
N PRO A 103 1.05 -11.74 -0.13
CA PRO A 103 1.33 -11.69 -1.57
C PRO A 103 2.66 -12.34 -1.97
N GLY A 104 3.72 -12.15 -1.19
CA GLY A 104 5.04 -12.74 -1.46
C GLY A 104 5.02 -14.27 -1.39
N HIS A 105 4.38 -14.83 -0.36
CA HIS A 105 4.21 -16.28 -0.21
C HIS A 105 3.33 -16.90 -1.30
N VAL A 106 2.25 -16.22 -1.70
CA VAL A 106 1.39 -16.68 -2.81
C VAL A 106 2.18 -16.69 -4.13
N ALA A 107 3.05 -15.69 -4.37
CA ALA A 107 3.91 -15.69 -5.54
C ALA A 107 4.90 -16.88 -5.51
N LEU A 108 5.52 -17.16 -4.36
CA LEU A 108 6.49 -18.26 -4.22
C LEU A 108 5.90 -19.65 -4.50
N PHE A 109 4.67 -19.93 -4.05
CA PHE A 109 4.11 -21.28 -4.06
C PHE A 109 2.95 -21.51 -5.04
N ALA A 110 2.29 -20.44 -5.52
CA ALA A 110 1.24 -20.51 -6.55
C ALA A 110 1.70 -19.93 -7.89
N GLY A 111 2.76 -19.13 -7.89
CA GLY A 111 3.22 -18.41 -9.07
C GLY A 111 2.28 -17.27 -9.45
N ILE A 112 1.53 -16.72 -8.49
CA ILE A 112 0.51 -15.68 -8.72
C ILE A 112 0.91 -14.41 -7.97
N TYR A 113 0.88 -13.27 -8.65
CA TYR A 113 0.96 -11.97 -7.98
C TYR A 113 -0.42 -11.54 -7.51
N GLU A 114 -0.67 -11.57 -6.21
CA GLU A 114 -1.95 -11.11 -5.66
C GLU A 114 -2.17 -9.62 -5.95
N ASP A 115 -3.40 -9.32 -6.30
CA ASP A 115 -3.83 -7.98 -6.65
C ASP A 115 -4.32 -7.23 -5.39
N PRO A 116 -3.99 -5.94 -5.21
CA PRO A 116 -4.44 -5.13 -4.05
C PRO A 116 -5.95 -5.15 -3.79
N SER A 117 -6.80 -5.43 -4.79
CA SER A 117 -8.25 -5.59 -4.59
C SER A 117 -8.62 -6.76 -3.69
N ALA A 118 -7.73 -7.75 -3.50
CA ALA A 118 -7.93 -8.84 -2.55
C ALA A 118 -8.12 -8.35 -1.11
N VAL A 119 -7.58 -7.16 -0.77
CA VAL A 119 -7.74 -6.51 0.54
C VAL A 119 -9.22 -6.22 0.85
N PHE A 120 -10.03 -5.83 -0.15
CA PHE A 120 -11.46 -5.56 0.06
C PHE A 120 -12.28 -6.80 0.40
N LYS A 121 -11.77 -7.98 0.04
CA LYS A 121 -12.48 -9.24 0.26
C LYS A 121 -12.01 -9.97 1.51
N GLY A 122 -10.89 -9.57 2.12
CA GLY A 122 -10.41 -10.08 3.40
C GLY A 122 -8.91 -9.94 3.59
N TRP A 123 -8.51 -9.20 4.63
CA TRP A 123 -7.09 -9.02 4.99
C TRP A 123 -6.47 -10.32 5.54
N LYS A 124 -7.24 -11.11 6.31
CA LYS A 124 -6.76 -12.33 6.99
C LYS A 124 -7.05 -13.65 6.28
N LYS A 125 -8.04 -13.72 5.38
CA LYS A 125 -8.44 -14.97 4.71
C LYS A 125 -8.60 -14.72 3.22
N ASN A 126 -7.98 -15.57 2.38
CA ASN A 126 -8.17 -15.46 0.93
C ASN A 126 -9.61 -15.90 0.59
N PRO A 127 -10.43 -15.04 -0.02
CA PRO A 127 -11.81 -15.40 -0.36
C PRO A 127 -11.89 -16.23 -1.65
N VAL A 128 -10.77 -16.46 -2.33
CA VAL A 128 -10.70 -17.23 -3.57
C VAL A 128 -9.68 -18.35 -3.40
N ASN A 129 -10.13 -19.60 -3.54
CA ASN A 129 -9.24 -20.76 -3.59
C ASN A 129 -8.36 -20.69 -4.86
N PHE A 130 -7.06 -20.89 -4.72
CA PHE A 130 -6.10 -20.98 -5.82
C PHE A 130 -5.26 -22.26 -5.68
N ASP A 131 -4.66 -22.66 -6.78
CA ASP A 131 -3.84 -23.88 -6.88
C ASP A 131 -2.38 -23.58 -6.57
N THR A 132 -1.69 -24.50 -5.90
CA THR A 132 -0.31 -24.33 -5.42
C THR A 132 0.51 -25.59 -5.58
N VAL A 133 1.84 -25.48 -5.48
CA VAL A 133 2.73 -26.66 -5.47
C VAL A 133 2.40 -27.65 -4.35
N PHE A 134 1.85 -27.19 -3.22
CA PHE A 134 1.39 -28.06 -2.14
C PHE A 134 0.21 -28.94 -2.56
N ASN A 135 -0.74 -28.37 -3.31
CA ASN A 135 -1.88 -29.12 -3.85
C ASN A 135 -1.45 -30.17 -4.90
N ARG A 136 -0.29 -29.95 -5.54
CA ARG A 136 0.28 -30.84 -6.56
C ARG A 136 1.28 -31.85 -6.00
N SER A 137 1.77 -31.63 -4.79
CA SER A 137 2.67 -32.54 -4.07
C SER A 137 1.94 -33.80 -3.59
N TYR A 138 2.70 -34.85 -3.28
CA TYR A 138 2.15 -36.01 -2.59
C TYR A 138 1.85 -35.69 -1.13
N MET A 139 2.78 -35.00 -0.45
CA MET A 139 2.67 -34.61 0.94
C MET A 139 3.52 -33.38 1.21
N SER A 140 3.04 -32.48 2.05
CA SER A 140 3.74 -31.27 2.45
C SER A 140 3.68 -31.09 3.96
N PHE A 141 4.76 -30.59 4.55
CA PHE A 141 4.84 -30.24 5.96
C PHE A 141 5.26 -28.77 6.09
N ALA A 142 4.56 -28.01 6.93
CA ALA A 142 4.83 -26.58 7.08
C ALA A 142 4.89 -26.15 8.55
N TRP A 143 5.86 -25.30 8.89
CA TRP A 143 6.01 -24.73 10.23
C TRP A 143 6.17 -23.20 10.17
N GLY A 144 5.51 -22.48 11.08
CA GLY A 144 5.64 -21.03 11.19
C GLY A 144 4.39 -20.29 11.64
N SER A 145 4.10 -19.15 11.02
CA SER A 145 3.03 -18.23 11.45
C SER A 145 1.64 -18.76 11.08
N PRO A 146 0.64 -18.69 11.97
CA PRO A 146 -0.74 -19.09 11.65
C PRO A 146 -1.34 -18.27 10.50
N ASP A 147 -1.00 -16.99 10.40
CA ASP A 147 -1.51 -16.09 9.34
C ASP A 147 -1.00 -16.48 7.94
N ILE A 148 0.19 -17.08 7.83
CA ILE A 148 0.78 -17.50 6.55
C ILE A 148 0.40 -18.93 6.20
N LEU A 149 0.51 -19.86 7.15
CA LEU A 149 0.24 -21.27 6.86
C LEU A 149 -1.23 -21.52 6.50
N SER A 150 -2.15 -20.79 7.15
CA SER A 150 -3.59 -20.90 6.89
C SER A 150 -4.00 -20.51 5.46
N ILE A 151 -3.15 -19.76 4.74
CA ILE A 151 -3.38 -19.41 3.33
C ILE A 151 -3.39 -20.67 2.45
N PHE A 152 -2.55 -21.66 2.80
CA PHE A 152 -2.35 -22.88 2.02
C PHE A 152 -3.12 -24.09 2.57
N SER A 153 -3.50 -24.05 3.86
CA SER A 153 -4.30 -25.08 4.52
C SER A 153 -5.78 -24.66 4.66
N ASN A 154 -6.54 -24.71 3.57
CA ASN A 154 -8.00 -24.54 3.64
C ASN A 154 -8.69 -25.89 3.95
N GLU A 155 -9.75 -25.84 4.76
CA GLU A 155 -10.53 -26.98 5.30
C GLU A 155 -11.05 -27.97 4.23
N GLU A 156 -11.26 -27.55 2.98
CA GLU A 156 -11.75 -28.44 1.91
C GLU A 156 -10.66 -29.32 1.25
N LYS A 157 -9.37 -29.04 1.48
CA LYS A 157 -8.23 -29.72 0.81
C LYS A 157 -7.08 -30.06 1.77
N GLU A 158 -7.39 -30.31 3.04
CA GLU A 158 -6.41 -30.66 4.10
C GLU A 158 -5.55 -31.91 3.83
N HIS A 159 -5.76 -32.64 2.74
CA HIS A 159 -5.12 -33.94 2.54
C HIS A 159 -3.60 -33.88 2.24
N ASN A 160 -3.09 -32.78 1.70
CA ASN A 160 -1.70 -32.75 1.21
C ASN A 160 -0.76 -31.82 2.01
N ILE A 161 -1.23 -31.00 2.95
CA ILE A 161 -0.38 -30.10 3.74
C ILE A 161 -0.67 -30.21 5.24
N HIS A 162 0.35 -30.56 6.01
CA HIS A 162 0.31 -30.62 7.47
C HIS A 162 1.00 -29.38 8.07
N ALA A 163 0.20 -28.44 8.57
CA ALA A 163 0.67 -27.16 9.10
C ALA A 163 0.78 -27.16 10.63
N HIS A 164 1.92 -26.72 11.16
CA HIS A 164 2.20 -26.58 12.58
C HIS A 164 2.58 -25.13 12.89
N HIS A 165 1.76 -24.43 13.67
CA HIS A 165 1.95 -23.01 13.98
C HIS A 165 2.06 -22.76 15.49
N TYR A 166 2.78 -21.70 15.84
CA TYR A 166 2.75 -21.14 17.19
C TYR A 166 1.47 -20.32 17.39
N THR A 167 1.13 -20.02 18.64
CA THR A 167 -0.03 -19.20 18.99
C THR A 167 0.24 -17.71 18.74
N GLU A 168 -0.79 -16.96 18.34
CA GLU A 168 -0.68 -15.54 17.94
C GLU A 168 -0.12 -14.63 19.05
N ASP A 169 -0.28 -15.00 20.33
CA ASP A 169 0.14 -14.25 21.51
C ASP A 169 1.66 -14.21 21.72
N ILE A 170 2.42 -15.11 21.06
CA ILE A 170 3.88 -15.16 21.14
C ILE A 170 4.54 -14.05 20.29
N VAL A 171 3.82 -13.50 19.30
CA VAL A 171 4.31 -12.42 18.44
C VAL A 171 4.22 -11.08 19.17
N SER A 172 5.35 -10.58 19.68
CA SER A 172 5.47 -9.29 20.36
C SER A 172 6.32 -8.32 19.55
N PHE A 173 5.82 -7.11 19.30
CA PHE A 173 6.56 -6.01 18.64
C PHE A 173 7.17 -5.00 19.64
N SER A 174 7.27 -5.37 20.92
CA SER A 174 7.89 -4.51 21.93
C SER A 174 9.42 -4.45 21.75
N GLY A 175 10.06 -3.35 22.15
CA GLY A 175 11.52 -3.18 22.03
C GLY A 175 12.36 -4.27 22.75
N ASN A 176 11.76 -5.04 23.66
CA ASN A 176 12.43 -6.13 24.38
C ASN A 176 12.06 -7.54 23.86
N SER A 177 11.35 -7.64 22.73
CA SER A 177 10.95 -8.94 22.18
C SER A 177 12.15 -9.75 21.71
N ASN A 178 12.33 -10.99 22.17
CA ASN A 178 13.28 -11.89 21.56
C ASN A 178 12.74 -12.36 20.19
N THR A 179 13.04 -11.62 19.13
CA THR A 179 12.53 -11.88 17.77
C THR A 179 12.99 -13.23 17.22
N SER A 180 14.15 -13.72 17.67
CA SER A 180 14.70 -15.01 17.26
C SER A 180 13.94 -16.21 17.84
N ALA A 181 13.10 -15.99 18.86
CA ALA A 181 12.34 -17.06 19.49
C ALA A 181 11.34 -17.71 18.52
N LEU A 182 10.78 -16.94 17.58
CA LEU A 182 9.85 -17.45 16.56
C LEU A 182 10.55 -18.41 15.59
N ASP A 183 11.75 -18.05 15.12
CA ASP A 183 12.55 -18.90 14.24
C ASP A 183 13.05 -20.14 14.98
N THR A 184 13.50 -19.97 16.22
CA THR A 184 13.96 -21.07 17.08
C THR A 184 12.83 -22.07 17.33
N TRP A 185 11.61 -21.59 17.60
CA TRP A 185 10.43 -22.46 17.73
C TRP A 185 10.21 -23.32 16.49
N VAL A 186 10.33 -22.75 15.29
CA VAL A 186 10.17 -23.49 14.03
C VAL A 186 11.22 -24.61 13.93
N PHE A 187 12.49 -24.29 14.15
CA PHE A 187 13.57 -25.28 14.09
C PHE A 187 13.43 -26.39 15.14
N ASP A 188 13.06 -26.03 16.37
CA ASP A 188 12.84 -27.00 17.46
C ASP A 188 11.67 -27.93 17.16
N ARG A 189 10.55 -27.41 16.65
CA ARG A 189 9.38 -28.22 16.27
C ARG A 189 9.67 -29.16 15.10
N VAL A 190 10.44 -28.72 14.10
CA VAL A 190 10.90 -29.60 13.01
C VAL A 190 11.76 -30.73 13.56
N LYS A 191 12.68 -30.42 14.47
CA LYS A 191 13.53 -31.42 15.12
C LYS A 191 12.70 -32.42 15.91
N GLU A 192 11.78 -31.96 16.77
CA GLU A 192 10.88 -32.80 17.56
C GLU A 192 10.01 -33.69 16.67
N TYR A 193 9.45 -33.15 15.59
CA TYR A 193 8.62 -33.90 14.64
C TYR A 193 9.38 -35.08 14.03
N TYR A 194 10.62 -34.85 13.61
CA TYR A 194 11.46 -35.89 13.03
C TYR A 194 12.19 -36.77 14.06
N LEU A 195 11.99 -36.60 15.37
CA LEU A 195 12.41 -37.61 16.35
C LEU A 195 11.54 -38.88 16.29
N LEU A 196 10.31 -38.76 15.79
CA LEU A 196 9.37 -39.87 15.65
C LEU A 196 9.72 -40.73 14.41
N PRO A 197 9.95 -42.06 14.57
CA PRO A 197 10.35 -42.93 13.47
C PRO A 197 9.39 -42.94 12.28
N GLU A 198 8.08 -42.87 12.51
CA GLU A 198 7.05 -42.83 11.48
C GLU A 198 7.19 -41.63 10.53
N ASN A 199 7.60 -40.48 11.05
CA ASN A 199 7.80 -39.26 10.28
C ASN A 199 9.10 -39.34 9.46
N GLN A 200 10.14 -39.98 10.02
CA GLN A 200 11.38 -40.28 9.28
C GLN A 200 11.12 -41.24 8.11
N ILE A 201 10.34 -42.29 8.35
CA ILE A 201 9.95 -43.28 7.33
C ILE A 201 9.19 -42.58 6.20
N THR A 202 8.28 -41.67 6.53
CA THR A 202 7.53 -40.90 5.52
C THR A 202 8.45 -40.05 4.66
N LEU A 203 9.39 -39.33 5.28
CA LEU A 203 10.37 -38.51 4.55
C LEU A 203 11.30 -39.35 3.64
N PHE A 204 11.69 -40.54 4.10
CA PHE A 204 12.61 -41.41 3.36
C PHE A 204 11.95 -42.19 2.21
N ASN A 205 10.75 -42.76 2.43
CA ASN A 205 10.13 -43.70 1.50
C ASN A 205 9.18 -43.06 0.48
N LYS A 206 8.77 -41.81 0.68
CA LYS A 206 7.85 -41.11 -0.22
C LYS A 206 8.59 -40.07 -1.06
N ASN A 207 8.07 -39.79 -2.25
CA ASN A 207 8.56 -38.77 -3.16
C ASN A 207 7.53 -37.64 -3.28
N LYS A 208 7.91 -36.57 -4.02
CA LYS A 208 7.08 -35.38 -4.22
C LYS A 208 6.70 -34.73 -2.88
N ILE A 209 7.66 -34.68 -1.94
CA ILE A 209 7.47 -34.08 -0.62
C ILE A 209 7.95 -32.63 -0.63
N ILE A 210 7.19 -31.74 -0.01
CA ILE A 210 7.61 -30.35 0.25
C ILE A 210 7.71 -30.10 1.75
N VAL A 211 8.81 -29.53 2.22
CA VAL A 211 9.01 -29.13 3.62
C VAL A 211 9.18 -27.61 3.63
N PHE A 212 8.23 -26.88 4.21
CA PHE A 212 8.21 -25.42 4.23
C PHE A 212 8.42 -24.88 5.65
N LEU A 213 9.49 -24.09 5.84
CA LEU A 213 9.76 -23.40 7.09
C LEU A 213 9.63 -21.90 6.86
N HIS A 214 8.62 -21.32 7.51
CA HIS A 214 8.38 -19.88 7.54
C HIS A 214 9.01 -19.26 8.78
N LEU A 215 10.02 -18.41 8.58
CA LEU A 215 10.87 -17.84 9.63
C LEU A 215 10.57 -16.34 9.77
N LEU A 216 9.68 -15.99 10.71
CA LEU A 216 9.14 -14.63 10.91
C LEU A 216 10.10 -13.69 11.69
N GLY A 217 11.15 -14.22 12.31
CA GLY A 217 11.96 -13.47 13.26
C GLY A 217 12.73 -12.31 12.63
N LEU A 218 13.14 -12.40 11.35
CA LEU A 218 13.83 -11.32 10.66
C LEU A 218 12.92 -10.15 10.30
N ASP A 219 11.69 -10.40 9.84
CA ASP A 219 10.70 -9.34 9.63
C ASP A 219 10.41 -8.63 10.95
N THR A 220 10.13 -9.39 12.02
CA THR A 220 9.91 -8.84 13.36
C THR A 220 11.14 -8.03 13.82
N ALA A 221 12.36 -8.54 13.63
CA ALA A 221 13.59 -7.82 13.97
C ALA A 221 13.80 -6.57 13.12
N GLY A 222 13.46 -6.60 11.83
CA GLY A 222 13.57 -5.46 10.95
C GLY A 222 12.54 -4.39 11.31
N HIS A 223 11.35 -4.80 11.76
CA HIS A 223 10.35 -3.90 12.31
C HIS A 223 10.80 -3.26 13.63
N VAL A 224 11.26 -4.07 14.60
CA VAL A 224 11.57 -3.61 15.96
C VAL A 224 12.94 -2.93 16.03
N TYR A 225 13.98 -3.57 15.50
CA TYR A 225 15.39 -3.18 15.65
C TYR A 225 16.02 -2.55 14.42
N LYS A 226 15.38 -2.69 13.26
CA LYS A 226 15.82 -2.18 11.95
C LYS A 226 16.90 -3.03 11.28
N PRO A 227 16.89 -3.12 9.93
CA PRO A 227 17.79 -4.03 9.21
C PRO A 227 19.29 -3.77 9.40
N TYR A 228 19.68 -2.55 9.81
CA TYR A 228 21.09 -2.21 10.06
C TYR A 228 21.57 -2.54 11.47
N SER A 229 20.68 -2.92 12.40
CA SER A 229 21.05 -3.19 13.79
C SER A 229 21.90 -4.45 13.97
N SER A 230 22.64 -4.51 15.07
CA SER A 230 23.32 -5.74 15.50
C SER A 230 22.31 -6.85 15.80
N LEU A 231 21.17 -6.53 16.42
CA LEU A 231 20.13 -7.51 16.75
C LEU A 231 19.51 -8.17 15.51
N PHE A 232 19.22 -7.41 14.45
CA PHE A 232 18.82 -7.99 13.16
C PHE A 232 19.90 -8.93 12.60
N SER A 233 21.16 -8.51 12.73
CA SER A 233 22.32 -9.28 12.25
C SER A 233 22.52 -10.58 13.05
N GLU A 234 22.34 -10.54 14.36
CA GLU A 234 22.38 -11.69 15.26
C GLU A 234 21.24 -12.67 14.95
N ASN A 235 20.03 -12.16 14.68
CA ASN A 235 18.89 -12.97 14.25
C ASN A 235 19.20 -13.73 12.95
N LEU A 236 19.86 -13.08 11.97
CA LEU A 236 20.28 -13.73 10.73
C LEU A 236 21.30 -14.85 10.96
N VAL A 237 22.23 -14.68 11.91
CA VAL A 237 23.18 -15.73 12.31
C VAL A 237 22.46 -16.92 12.95
N ILE A 238 21.44 -16.67 13.77
CA ILE A 238 20.60 -17.72 14.36
C ILE A 238 19.85 -18.50 13.27
N VAL A 239 19.25 -17.79 12.30
CA VAL A 239 18.57 -18.38 11.15
C VAL A 239 19.52 -19.27 10.35
N ASP A 240 20.72 -18.78 10.00
CA ASP A 240 21.72 -19.54 9.25
C ASP A 240 22.14 -20.83 9.97
N LYS A 241 22.35 -20.76 11.29
CA LYS A 241 22.66 -21.92 12.13
C LYS A 241 21.49 -22.92 12.20
N GLY A 242 20.26 -22.43 12.33
CA GLY A 242 19.06 -23.26 12.33
C GLY A 242 18.89 -24.01 11.01
N ILE A 243 19.09 -23.33 9.87
CA ILE A 243 19.10 -23.93 8.54
C ILE A 243 20.15 -25.04 8.46
N GLN A 244 21.38 -24.80 8.90
CA GLN A 244 22.45 -25.81 8.91
C GLN A 244 22.04 -27.06 9.70
N GLN A 245 21.44 -26.88 10.87
CA GLN A 245 21.00 -27.99 11.73
C GLN A 245 19.87 -28.80 11.08
N THR A 246 18.88 -28.13 10.47
CA THR A 246 17.77 -28.78 9.76
C THR A 246 18.28 -29.55 8.54
N VAL A 247 19.19 -28.98 7.75
CA VAL A 247 19.81 -29.66 6.61
C VAL A 247 20.53 -30.92 7.08
N ASN A 248 21.37 -30.82 8.11
CA ASN A 248 22.10 -31.97 8.65
C ASN A 248 21.15 -33.07 9.18
N LEU A 249 20.03 -32.68 9.79
CA LEU A 249 19.01 -33.62 10.27
C LEU A 249 18.35 -34.37 9.10
N ILE A 250 17.92 -33.65 8.06
CA ILE A 250 17.25 -34.24 6.89
C ILE A 250 18.21 -35.15 6.12
N GLU A 251 19.45 -34.71 5.89
CA GLU A 251 20.49 -35.54 5.25
C GLU A 251 20.80 -36.80 6.06
N LYS A 252 20.80 -36.72 7.40
CA LYS A 252 20.99 -37.89 8.27
C LYS A 252 19.84 -38.88 8.14
N ILE A 253 18.59 -38.40 8.18
CA ILE A 253 17.38 -39.24 8.05
C ILE A 253 17.35 -39.93 6.69
N THR A 254 17.66 -39.17 5.64
CA THR A 254 17.65 -39.65 4.25
C THR A 254 18.91 -40.42 3.87
N LYS A 255 19.86 -40.58 4.80
CA LYS A 255 21.15 -41.25 4.59
C LYS A 255 21.94 -40.66 3.40
N ASN A 256 21.82 -39.34 3.20
CA ASN A 256 22.46 -38.60 2.11
C ASN A 256 22.19 -39.20 0.72
N ASP A 257 20.95 -39.62 0.46
CA ASP A 257 20.54 -40.25 -0.80
C ASP A 257 20.66 -39.36 -2.05
N GLN A 258 21.08 -38.10 -1.90
CA GLN A 258 21.22 -37.10 -2.97
C GLN A 258 19.91 -36.83 -3.71
N LYS A 259 18.76 -36.99 -3.03
CA LYS A 259 17.42 -36.79 -3.59
C LYS A 259 16.65 -35.63 -2.93
N THR A 260 17.34 -34.83 -2.12
CA THR A 260 16.77 -33.62 -1.49
C THR A 260 17.34 -32.35 -2.14
N ALA A 261 16.45 -31.46 -2.59
CA ALA A 261 16.77 -30.11 -3.01
C ALA A 261 16.42 -29.11 -1.90
N TYR A 262 17.18 -28.02 -1.81
CA TYR A 262 17.00 -26.99 -0.79
C TYR A 262 16.92 -25.61 -1.45
N ILE A 263 16.02 -24.78 -0.94
CA ILE A 263 15.82 -23.39 -1.36
C ILE A 263 15.80 -22.50 -0.11
N PHE A 264 16.58 -21.43 -0.12
CA PHE A 264 16.52 -20.35 0.87
C PHE A 264 16.16 -19.05 0.16
N THR A 265 15.12 -18.37 0.62
CA THR A 265 14.70 -17.08 0.06
C THR A 265 13.93 -16.24 1.08
N SER A 266 13.35 -15.13 0.61
CA SER A 266 12.46 -14.27 1.38
C SER A 266 11.29 -13.82 0.50
N ASP A 267 10.16 -13.55 1.14
CA ASP A 267 8.90 -13.09 0.54
C ASP A 267 8.94 -11.60 0.19
N HIS A 268 9.56 -10.77 1.02
CA HIS A 268 9.87 -9.38 0.72
C HIS A 268 11.11 -8.90 1.49
N GLY A 269 11.62 -7.75 1.08
CA GLY A 269 12.62 -7.02 1.84
C GLY A 269 11.99 -6.00 2.78
N MET A 270 12.79 -5.02 3.19
CA MET A 270 12.37 -3.94 4.08
C MET A 270 13.27 -2.73 3.87
N THR A 271 12.71 -1.54 3.94
CA THR A 271 13.50 -0.29 3.99
C THR A 271 14.40 -0.25 5.23
N ASP A 272 15.41 0.63 5.22
CA ASP A 272 16.24 0.91 6.41
C ASP A 272 15.41 1.30 7.62
N LYS A 273 14.18 1.77 7.38
CA LYS A 273 13.27 2.21 8.41
C LYS A 273 12.44 1.09 9.04
N GLY A 274 12.68 -0.17 8.67
CA GLY A 274 11.83 -1.25 9.18
C GLY A 274 10.38 -1.14 8.69
N SER A 275 10.17 -0.66 7.46
CA SER A 275 8.87 -0.64 6.77
C SER A 275 8.95 -1.39 5.45
N HIS A 276 7.84 -2.01 5.06
CA HIS A 276 7.61 -2.62 3.75
C HIS A 276 6.18 -2.29 3.22
N GLY A 277 5.78 -2.85 2.07
CA GLY A 277 4.49 -2.63 1.40
C GLY A 277 4.56 -1.78 0.11
N SER A 278 5.73 -1.20 -0.21
CA SER A 278 5.99 -0.30 -1.33
C SER A 278 6.92 -0.91 -2.40
N GLY A 279 7.15 -0.17 -3.48
CA GLY A 279 7.97 -0.61 -4.63
C GLY A 279 9.47 -0.32 -4.51
N HIS A 280 10.00 0.01 -3.32
CA HIS A 280 11.42 0.33 -3.17
C HIS A 280 12.30 -0.92 -3.43
N PRO A 281 13.49 -0.80 -4.05
CA PRO A 281 14.39 -1.94 -4.27
C PRO A 281 14.72 -2.74 -3.00
N SER A 282 14.94 -2.05 -1.87
CA SER A 282 15.18 -2.73 -0.58
C SER A 282 14.01 -3.58 -0.08
N GLU A 283 12.80 -3.36 -0.61
CA GLU A 283 11.58 -4.12 -0.31
C GLU A 283 11.31 -5.18 -1.38
N THR A 284 11.73 -4.94 -2.62
CA THR A 284 11.42 -5.80 -3.77
C THR A 284 12.52 -6.79 -4.14
N GLU A 285 13.76 -6.60 -3.66
CA GLU A 285 14.90 -7.48 -3.90
C GLU A 285 15.17 -8.40 -2.69
N THR A 286 14.93 -9.70 -2.85
CA THR A 286 15.19 -10.73 -1.83
C THR A 286 16.30 -11.70 -2.26
N PRO A 287 17.06 -12.28 -1.31
CA PRO A 287 18.07 -13.27 -1.67
C PRO A 287 17.39 -14.56 -2.16
N PHE A 288 18.03 -15.26 -3.10
CA PHE A 288 17.62 -16.59 -3.51
C PHE A 288 18.85 -17.50 -3.62
N VAL A 289 18.91 -18.55 -2.79
CA VAL A 289 19.97 -19.56 -2.78
C VAL A 289 19.35 -20.94 -2.98
N ALA A 290 19.88 -21.73 -3.90
CA ALA A 290 19.44 -23.12 -4.09
C ALA A 290 20.63 -24.08 -4.16
N TRP A 291 20.45 -25.30 -3.66
CA TRP A 291 21.46 -26.37 -3.71
C TRP A 291 20.83 -27.76 -3.55
N GLY A 292 21.63 -28.82 -3.75
CA GLY A 292 21.19 -30.20 -3.59
C GLY A 292 20.74 -30.86 -4.89
N ALA A 293 19.85 -31.84 -4.78
CA ALA A 293 19.38 -32.66 -5.90
C ALA A 293 18.77 -31.82 -7.03
N GLY A 294 19.18 -32.07 -8.26
CA GLY A 294 18.66 -31.36 -9.44
C GLY A 294 19.03 -29.88 -9.55
N ILE A 295 19.87 -29.32 -8.65
CA ILE A 295 20.34 -27.94 -8.70
C ILE A 295 21.76 -27.86 -9.27
N LYS A 296 22.00 -26.89 -10.16
CA LYS A 296 23.30 -26.67 -10.77
C LYS A 296 24.20 -25.81 -9.88
N TYR A 297 25.47 -26.22 -9.76
CA TYR A 297 26.49 -25.40 -9.12
C TYR A 297 26.95 -24.29 -10.07
N TRP A 298 27.03 -23.04 -9.61
CA TRP A 298 27.29 -21.89 -10.48
C TRP A 298 28.61 -21.97 -11.25
N LYS A 299 29.65 -22.64 -10.73
CA LYS A 299 30.92 -22.82 -11.46
C LYS A 299 30.80 -23.74 -12.67
N ASN A 300 29.74 -24.57 -12.72
CA ASN A 300 29.45 -25.46 -13.85
C ASN A 300 28.61 -24.76 -14.92
N ILE A 301 28.26 -23.48 -14.73
CA ILE A 301 27.50 -22.68 -15.70
C ILE A 301 28.50 -21.95 -16.62
N GLY A 302 28.30 -22.09 -17.93
CA GLY A 302 29.18 -21.46 -18.91
C GLY A 302 29.14 -19.93 -18.86
N LYS A 303 30.27 -19.27 -19.12
CA LYS A 303 30.40 -17.81 -19.00
C LYS A 303 29.38 -16.99 -19.81
N LYS A 304 28.86 -17.55 -20.92
CA LYS A 304 27.83 -16.92 -21.76
C LYS A 304 26.45 -16.84 -21.10
N GLN A 305 26.18 -17.65 -20.08
CA GLN A 305 24.91 -17.67 -19.33
C GLN A 305 24.95 -16.79 -18.09
N HIS A 306 26.07 -16.13 -17.78
CA HIS A 306 26.11 -15.11 -16.74
C HIS A 306 25.53 -13.80 -17.29
N GLN A 307 24.52 -13.23 -16.64
CA GLN A 307 23.85 -11.99 -17.06
C GLN A 307 24.73 -10.71 -16.83
N ASN A 308 26.06 -10.80 -16.92
CA ASN A 308 27.03 -9.73 -16.60
C ASN A 308 26.95 -9.15 -15.18
N LYS A 309 26.11 -9.69 -14.30
CA LYS A 309 25.99 -9.26 -12.89
C LYS A 309 26.76 -10.22 -11.99
N THR A 310 27.67 -9.70 -11.19
CA THR A 310 28.43 -10.45 -10.18
C THR A 310 28.33 -9.77 -8.82
N VAL A 311 28.46 -10.54 -7.75
CA VAL A 311 28.52 -10.06 -6.37
C VAL A 311 29.75 -10.63 -5.66
N MET A 312 30.34 -9.87 -4.75
CA MET A 312 31.47 -10.33 -3.94
C MET A 312 30.96 -11.09 -2.71
N ILE A 313 31.28 -12.38 -2.61
CA ILE A 313 30.95 -13.25 -1.46
C ILE A 313 32.26 -13.85 -0.94
N SER A 314 32.62 -13.58 0.32
CA SER A 314 33.89 -14.01 0.92
C SER A 314 35.10 -13.82 -0.02
N GLN A 315 35.21 -12.62 -0.62
CA GLN A 315 36.26 -12.24 -1.60
C GLN A 315 36.23 -12.98 -2.95
N THR A 316 35.26 -13.85 -3.19
CA THR A 316 35.03 -14.50 -4.49
C THR A 316 33.99 -13.72 -5.28
N SER A 317 34.27 -13.44 -6.56
CA SER A 317 33.27 -12.89 -7.47
C SER A 317 32.34 -14.01 -7.94
N VAL A 318 31.08 -13.96 -7.48
CA VAL A 318 30.04 -14.96 -7.76
C VAL A 318 29.04 -14.36 -8.76
N PRO A 319 28.72 -15.04 -9.87
CA PRO A 319 27.70 -14.60 -10.81
C PRO A 319 26.30 -14.66 -10.19
N ARG A 320 25.45 -13.71 -10.59
CA ARG A 320 24.08 -13.55 -10.10
C ARG A 320 23.09 -14.10 -11.13
N PHE A 321 22.14 -14.93 -10.68
CA PHE A 321 21.11 -15.55 -11.52
C PHE A 321 19.71 -15.07 -11.11
N ASP A 322 19.38 -13.83 -11.41
CA ASP A 322 18.11 -13.24 -10.97
C ASP A 322 16.89 -13.94 -11.56
N MET A 323 15.77 -13.89 -10.83
CA MET A 323 14.46 -14.36 -11.26
C MET A 323 13.34 -13.49 -10.68
N ASN A 324 12.15 -13.55 -11.27
CA ASN A 324 10.96 -13.01 -10.64
C ASN A 324 10.47 -13.98 -9.55
N GLN A 325 9.87 -13.46 -8.48
CA GLN A 325 9.44 -14.31 -7.36
C GLN A 325 8.46 -15.43 -7.76
N ALA A 326 7.60 -15.18 -8.75
CA ALA A 326 6.68 -16.19 -9.27
C ALA A 326 7.39 -17.36 -9.98
N ASP A 327 8.64 -17.17 -10.43
CA ASP A 327 9.45 -18.19 -11.12
C ASP A 327 9.90 -19.32 -10.18
N VAL A 328 9.82 -19.12 -8.87
CA VAL A 328 10.11 -20.15 -7.86
C VAL A 328 9.11 -21.30 -7.93
N THR A 329 7.85 -21.01 -8.23
CA THR A 329 6.79 -22.02 -8.37
C THR A 329 7.10 -23.05 -9.47
N PRO A 330 7.34 -22.68 -10.74
CA PRO A 330 7.68 -23.64 -11.78
C PRO A 330 9.03 -24.32 -11.51
N LEU A 331 9.98 -23.68 -10.80
CA LEU A 331 11.21 -24.34 -10.35
C LEU A 331 10.92 -25.51 -9.40
N ILE A 332 10.09 -25.30 -8.37
CA ILE A 332 9.68 -26.37 -7.44
C ILE A 332 8.95 -27.49 -8.19
N SER A 333 8.01 -27.13 -9.09
CA SER A 333 7.33 -28.12 -9.94
C SER A 333 8.31 -28.92 -10.79
N ALA A 334 9.32 -28.28 -11.40
CA ALA A 334 10.33 -28.98 -12.19
C ALA A 334 11.26 -29.86 -11.36
N LEU A 335 11.58 -29.51 -10.11
CA LEU A 335 12.44 -30.33 -9.25
C LEU A 335 11.77 -31.65 -8.86
N LEU A 336 10.47 -31.61 -8.55
CA LEU A 336 9.67 -32.74 -8.09
C LEU A 336 8.86 -33.43 -9.21
N SER A 337 8.97 -32.95 -10.45
CA SER A 337 8.10 -33.33 -11.57
C SER A 337 6.61 -33.27 -11.19
N LEU A 338 6.19 -32.12 -10.68
CA LEU A 338 4.78 -31.79 -10.41
C LEU A 338 4.17 -31.09 -11.62
N ALA A 339 2.85 -31.20 -11.73
CA ALA A 339 2.06 -30.24 -12.48
C ALA A 339 2.38 -28.80 -12.04
N VAL A 340 2.52 -27.88 -13.00
CA VAL A 340 2.64 -26.46 -12.71
C VAL A 340 1.27 -25.94 -12.25
N PRO A 341 1.17 -25.18 -11.14
CA PRO A 341 -0.11 -24.68 -10.65
C PRO A 341 -0.92 -23.91 -11.70
N LYS A 342 -2.25 -24.06 -11.65
CA LYS A 342 -3.17 -23.61 -12.71
C LYS A 342 -3.00 -22.15 -13.14
N ASN A 343 -2.79 -21.26 -12.18
CA ASN A 343 -2.75 -19.82 -12.39
C ASN A 343 -1.32 -19.25 -12.36
N ASN A 344 -0.31 -20.12 -12.39
CA ASN A 344 1.09 -19.69 -12.41
C ASN A 344 1.36 -18.74 -13.58
N CYS A 345 1.93 -17.57 -13.30
CA CYS A 345 2.47 -16.63 -14.27
C CYS A 345 4.02 -16.61 -14.29
N GLY A 346 4.67 -17.43 -13.45
CA GLY A 346 6.12 -17.58 -13.43
C GLY A 346 6.67 -18.35 -14.64
N ILE A 347 7.92 -18.04 -14.99
CA ILE A 347 8.70 -18.69 -16.05
C ILE A 347 9.72 -19.62 -15.41
N LEU A 348 9.84 -20.87 -15.88
CA LEU A 348 10.83 -21.81 -15.35
C LEU A 348 12.27 -21.27 -15.46
N PRO A 349 13.00 -21.04 -14.34
CA PRO A 349 14.37 -20.55 -14.39
C PRO A 349 15.35 -21.69 -14.70
N ARG A 350 15.38 -22.12 -15.96
CA ARG A 350 16.12 -23.29 -16.49
C ARG A 350 17.60 -23.35 -16.07
N GLN A 351 18.24 -22.19 -15.90
CA GLN A 351 19.63 -22.07 -15.46
C GLN A 351 19.94 -22.69 -14.08
N TYR A 352 18.92 -22.83 -13.23
CA TYR A 352 19.04 -23.46 -11.91
C TYR A 352 19.08 -24.99 -11.95
N LEU A 353 18.59 -25.61 -13.03
CA LEU A 353 18.43 -27.06 -13.11
C LEU A 353 19.71 -27.76 -13.56
N ASN A 354 20.07 -28.81 -12.84
CA ASN A 354 21.09 -29.79 -13.19
C ASN A 354 20.43 -31.09 -13.66
N ALA A 355 19.91 -31.07 -14.89
CA ALA A 355 19.22 -32.18 -15.52
C ALA A 355 19.58 -32.27 -17.01
N SER A 356 19.12 -33.34 -17.67
CA SER A 356 19.28 -33.46 -19.13
C SER A 356 18.55 -32.32 -19.83
N MET A 357 19.07 -31.89 -20.98
CA MET A 357 18.44 -30.82 -21.76
C MET A 357 17.01 -31.20 -22.20
N ASN A 358 16.75 -32.49 -22.44
CA ASN A 358 15.41 -32.99 -22.72
C ASN A 358 14.47 -32.75 -21.53
N TYR A 359 14.89 -33.14 -20.32
CA TYR A 359 14.11 -32.91 -19.10
C TYR A 359 13.79 -31.42 -18.91
N ILE A 360 14.80 -30.56 -19.00
CA ILE A 360 14.64 -29.11 -18.82
C ILE A 360 13.65 -28.54 -19.85
N THR A 361 13.78 -28.93 -21.12
CA THR A 361 12.92 -28.43 -22.19
C THR A 361 11.49 -28.95 -22.06
N ARG A 362 11.30 -30.20 -21.63
CA ARG A 362 9.97 -30.76 -21.31
C ARG A 362 9.28 -30.04 -20.15
N GLN A 363 10.01 -29.75 -19.07
CA GLN A 363 9.44 -28.99 -17.94
C GLN A 363 9.10 -27.55 -18.36
N ALA A 364 9.95 -26.92 -19.17
CA ALA A 364 9.67 -25.60 -19.73
C ALA A 364 8.45 -25.62 -20.67
N TRP A 365 8.27 -26.69 -21.45
CA TRP A 365 7.07 -26.90 -22.27
C TRP A 365 5.80 -27.04 -21.41
N LYS A 366 5.84 -27.82 -20.32
CA LYS A 366 4.71 -27.92 -19.38
C LYS A 366 4.35 -26.57 -18.76
N ASN A 367 5.35 -25.77 -18.41
CA ASN A 367 5.14 -24.39 -17.94
C ASN A 367 4.49 -23.52 -19.03
N ALA A 368 4.94 -23.60 -20.28
CA ALA A 368 4.35 -22.88 -21.41
C ALA A 368 2.91 -23.30 -21.70
N GLU A 369 2.60 -24.60 -21.70
CA GLU A 369 1.23 -25.09 -21.90
C GLU A 369 0.31 -24.66 -20.76
N GLN A 370 0.81 -24.58 -19.51
CA GLN A 370 0.02 -24.06 -18.40
C GLN A 370 -0.33 -22.58 -18.57
N LEU A 371 0.60 -21.77 -19.10
CA LEU A 371 0.32 -20.39 -19.49
C LEU A 371 -0.67 -20.32 -20.65
N TYR A 372 -0.53 -21.21 -21.64
CA TYR A 372 -1.46 -21.30 -22.76
C TYR A 372 -2.89 -21.59 -22.31
N GLN A 373 -3.12 -22.46 -21.33
CA GLN A 373 -4.47 -22.70 -20.80
C GLN A 373 -5.12 -21.42 -20.25
N GLN A 374 -4.34 -20.55 -19.60
CA GLN A 374 -4.83 -19.26 -19.11
C GLN A 374 -5.16 -18.31 -20.26
N TYR A 375 -4.26 -18.20 -21.24
CA TYR A 375 -4.51 -17.42 -22.47
C TYR A 375 -5.76 -17.92 -23.20
N TYR A 376 -5.90 -19.23 -23.36
CA TYR A 376 -6.99 -19.86 -24.09
C TYR A 376 -8.34 -19.64 -23.38
N PHE A 377 -8.35 -19.67 -22.05
CA PHE A 377 -9.52 -19.28 -21.26
C PHE A 377 -9.95 -17.84 -21.59
N TRP A 378 -9.02 -16.89 -21.60
CA TRP A 378 -9.31 -15.50 -21.95
C TRP A 378 -9.80 -15.34 -23.38
N LYS A 379 -9.10 -15.95 -24.35
CA LYS A 379 -9.51 -16.00 -25.75
C LYS A 379 -10.95 -16.51 -25.89
N GLN A 380 -11.30 -17.62 -25.24
CA GLN A 380 -12.67 -18.13 -25.27
C GLN A 380 -13.67 -17.14 -24.68
N LYS A 381 -13.36 -16.57 -23.52
CA LYS A 381 -14.22 -15.59 -22.84
C LYS A 381 -14.52 -14.37 -23.71
N PHE A 382 -13.53 -13.86 -24.44
CA PHE A 382 -13.69 -12.72 -25.34
C PHE A 382 -14.28 -13.10 -26.71
N SER A 383 -13.99 -14.29 -27.25
CA SER A 383 -14.58 -14.77 -28.52
C SER A 383 -16.10 -14.96 -28.47
N LYS A 384 -16.68 -15.16 -27.28
CA LYS A 384 -18.14 -15.27 -27.07
C LYS A 384 -18.87 -13.92 -27.13
N LYS A 385 -18.15 -12.81 -27.21
CA LYS A 385 -18.73 -11.46 -27.29
C LYS A 385 -19.39 -11.22 -28.64
N GLN A 386 -20.55 -10.55 -28.66
CA GLN A 386 -21.34 -10.43 -29.90
C GLN A 386 -20.74 -9.47 -30.94
N PHE A 387 -20.16 -8.34 -30.54
CA PHE A 387 -19.54 -7.39 -31.48
C PHE A 387 -18.03 -7.62 -31.58
N GLN A 388 -17.64 -8.72 -32.24
CA GLN A 388 -16.23 -9.06 -32.50
C GLN A 388 -15.52 -8.02 -33.39
N TRP A 389 -16.27 -7.33 -34.28
CA TRP A 389 -15.71 -6.35 -35.22
C TRP A 389 -15.02 -5.15 -34.55
N SER A 390 -15.37 -4.86 -33.29
CA SER A 390 -14.72 -3.82 -32.49
C SER A 390 -13.29 -4.21 -32.05
N PHE A 391 -12.83 -5.45 -32.29
CA PHE A 391 -11.78 -6.08 -31.47
C PHE A 391 -10.76 -6.98 -32.19
N THR A 392 -10.56 -6.86 -33.50
CA THR A 392 -10.02 -8.03 -34.24
C THR A 392 -8.50 -8.09 -34.46
N ASN A 393 -7.77 -6.99 -34.62
CA ASN A 393 -6.42 -7.08 -35.19
C ASN A 393 -5.38 -7.64 -34.21
N THR A 394 -5.40 -7.20 -32.95
CA THR A 394 -4.44 -7.64 -31.94
C THR A 394 -4.71 -9.06 -31.48
N GLU A 395 -5.97 -9.42 -31.22
CA GLU A 395 -6.39 -10.77 -30.85
C GLU A 395 -5.99 -11.81 -31.90
N LYS A 396 -6.29 -11.53 -33.19
CA LYS A 396 -5.89 -12.41 -34.31
C LYS A 396 -4.37 -12.51 -34.47
N LYS A 397 -3.65 -11.42 -34.22
CA LYS A 397 -2.19 -11.42 -34.24
C LYS A 397 -1.63 -12.34 -33.15
N PHE A 398 -2.10 -12.21 -31.92
CA PHE A 398 -1.68 -13.10 -30.83
C PHE A 398 -2.04 -14.55 -31.13
N GLU A 399 -3.26 -14.83 -31.59
CA GLU A 399 -3.69 -16.18 -31.97
C GLU A 399 -2.77 -16.77 -33.04
N SER A 400 -2.52 -16.04 -34.13
CA SER A 400 -1.67 -16.53 -35.21
C SER A 400 -0.24 -16.82 -34.73
N ILE A 401 0.35 -15.94 -33.92
CA ILE A 401 1.72 -16.11 -33.44
C ILE A 401 1.80 -17.26 -32.43
N ILE A 402 0.88 -17.31 -31.46
CA ILE A 402 0.85 -18.31 -30.39
C ILE A 402 0.62 -19.70 -30.98
N GLU A 403 -0.38 -19.89 -31.84
CA GLU A 403 -0.65 -21.20 -32.45
C GLU A 403 0.51 -21.64 -33.37
N ASN A 404 1.14 -20.70 -34.10
CA ASN A 404 2.31 -21.00 -34.91
C ASN A 404 3.51 -21.44 -34.07
N LEU A 405 3.81 -20.73 -32.98
CA LEU A 405 4.90 -21.05 -32.06
C LEU A 405 4.64 -22.38 -31.35
N ARG A 406 3.40 -22.62 -30.91
CA ARG A 406 2.98 -23.88 -30.29
C ARG A 406 3.14 -25.06 -31.25
N GLN A 407 2.65 -24.95 -32.49
CA GLN A 407 2.82 -26.00 -33.50
C GLN A 407 4.28 -26.24 -33.86
N LYS A 408 5.08 -25.19 -34.05
CA LYS A 408 6.52 -25.31 -34.34
C LYS A 408 7.28 -25.96 -33.19
N THR A 409 6.85 -25.72 -31.96
CA THR A 409 7.44 -26.34 -30.78
C THR A 409 7.08 -27.83 -30.72
N LEU A 410 5.82 -28.18 -30.97
CA LEU A 410 5.37 -29.58 -31.05
C LEU A 410 6.02 -30.37 -32.19
N ALA A 411 6.27 -29.72 -33.33
CA ALA A 411 6.88 -30.32 -34.51
C ALA A 411 8.41 -30.44 -34.42
N ALA A 412 9.05 -29.84 -33.41
CA ALA A 412 10.48 -29.97 -33.20
C ALA A 412 10.78 -31.40 -32.70
N ALA A 413 11.26 -32.26 -33.60
CA ALA A 413 11.54 -33.67 -33.32
C ALA A 413 12.65 -33.90 -32.27
N ASP A 414 13.53 -32.92 -32.07
CA ASP A 414 14.60 -32.94 -31.07
C ASP A 414 14.47 -31.79 -30.07
N PHE A 415 14.13 -32.11 -28.82
CA PHE A 415 14.09 -31.21 -27.66
C PHE A 415 15.48 -30.64 -27.25
N HIS A 416 16.50 -30.75 -28.10
CA HIS A 416 17.91 -30.51 -27.76
C HIS A 416 18.58 -29.32 -28.48
N SER A 417 17.87 -28.60 -29.36
CA SER A 417 18.47 -27.50 -30.12
C SER A 417 18.31 -26.13 -29.46
N ASN A 418 19.31 -25.26 -29.59
CA ASN A 418 19.23 -23.84 -29.17
C ASN A 418 18.08 -23.10 -29.87
N GLU A 419 17.70 -23.55 -31.08
CA GLU A 419 16.56 -23.01 -31.82
C GLU A 419 15.24 -23.29 -31.08
N MET A 420 15.11 -24.47 -30.46
CA MET A 420 13.94 -24.85 -29.67
C MET A 420 13.81 -23.97 -28.43
N GLU A 421 14.87 -23.76 -27.67
CA GLU A 421 14.86 -22.85 -26.51
C GLU A 421 14.36 -21.45 -26.89
N THR A 422 14.89 -20.89 -27.98
CA THR A 422 14.51 -19.55 -28.45
C THR A 422 13.04 -19.47 -28.85
N LYS A 423 12.51 -20.52 -29.49
CA LYS A 423 11.08 -20.62 -29.83
C LYS A 423 10.21 -20.74 -28.59
N LEU A 424 10.63 -21.51 -27.60
CA LEU A 424 9.90 -21.69 -26.34
C LEU A 424 9.85 -20.39 -25.54
N ASP A 425 10.97 -19.65 -25.48
CA ASP A 425 11.01 -18.33 -24.85
C ASP A 425 10.07 -17.36 -25.54
N SER A 426 10.08 -17.34 -26.87
CA SER A 426 9.14 -16.53 -27.66
C SER A 426 7.69 -16.95 -27.41
N TYR A 427 7.42 -18.24 -27.27
CA TYR A 427 6.08 -18.78 -26.99
C TYR A 427 5.58 -18.35 -25.61
N ILE A 428 6.39 -18.54 -24.57
CA ILE A 428 6.07 -18.13 -23.19
C ILE A 428 5.85 -16.63 -23.12
N GLN A 429 6.77 -15.83 -23.64
CA GLN A 429 6.71 -14.37 -23.59
C GLN A 429 5.49 -13.83 -24.33
N THR A 430 5.23 -14.30 -25.56
CA THR A 430 4.05 -13.88 -26.33
C THR A 430 2.75 -14.29 -25.63
N THR A 431 2.72 -15.45 -24.98
CA THR A 431 1.54 -15.93 -24.24
C THR A 431 1.27 -15.06 -23.02
N LEU A 432 2.31 -14.67 -22.27
CA LEU A 432 2.19 -13.75 -21.14
C LEU A 432 1.69 -12.37 -21.59
N GLU A 433 2.24 -11.83 -22.68
CA GLU A 433 1.78 -10.56 -23.27
C GLU A 433 0.30 -10.62 -23.69
N ALA A 434 -0.14 -11.76 -24.26
CA ALA A 434 -1.53 -11.97 -24.60
C ALA A 434 -2.45 -12.04 -23.37
N ILE A 435 -2.01 -12.69 -22.28
CA ILE A 435 -2.74 -12.72 -21.01
C ILE A 435 -2.88 -11.29 -20.45
N GLU A 436 -1.79 -10.52 -20.41
CA GLU A 436 -1.79 -9.14 -19.93
C GLU A 436 -2.72 -8.25 -20.78
N TYR A 437 -2.72 -8.43 -22.10
CA TYR A 437 -3.64 -7.75 -23.01
C TYR A 437 -5.11 -7.99 -22.64
N TYR A 438 -5.50 -9.25 -22.37
CA TYR A 438 -6.88 -9.55 -21.97
C TYR A 438 -7.24 -9.05 -20.56
N GLN A 439 -6.29 -9.07 -19.62
CA GLN A 439 -6.50 -8.54 -18.27
C GLN A 439 -6.68 -7.02 -18.28
N THR A 440 -5.95 -6.31 -19.15
CA THR A 440 -5.99 -4.85 -19.26
C THR A 440 -6.91 -4.34 -20.38
N TYR A 441 -7.74 -5.21 -20.94
CA TYR A 441 -8.44 -4.97 -22.20
C TYR A 441 -9.27 -3.68 -22.26
N PHE A 442 -10.07 -3.41 -21.23
CA PHE A 442 -10.92 -2.22 -21.17
C PHE A 442 -10.31 -1.06 -20.38
N LYS A 443 -9.02 -1.17 -20.01
CA LYS A 443 -8.37 -0.23 -19.10
C LYS A 443 -8.40 1.18 -19.64
N TYR A 444 -8.11 1.37 -20.92
CA TYR A 444 -8.05 2.70 -21.54
C TYR A 444 -9.42 3.32 -21.76
N GLU A 445 -10.43 2.53 -22.14
CA GLU A 445 -11.81 2.97 -22.31
C GLU A 445 -12.41 3.38 -20.97
N LEU A 446 -12.21 2.57 -19.93
CA LEU A 446 -12.65 2.88 -18.58
C LEU A 446 -11.91 4.08 -18.00
N PHE A 447 -10.61 4.20 -18.25
CA PHE A 447 -9.84 5.37 -17.87
C PHE A 447 -10.38 6.63 -18.55
N THR A 448 -10.68 6.55 -19.85
CA THR A 448 -11.29 7.67 -20.60
C THR A 448 -12.66 8.04 -20.04
N ALA A 449 -13.52 7.06 -19.77
CA ALA A 449 -14.82 7.29 -19.14
C ALA A 449 -14.67 7.92 -17.75
N PHE A 450 -13.73 7.44 -16.95
CA PHE A 450 -13.42 8.02 -15.64
C PHE A 450 -12.97 9.49 -15.77
N SER A 451 -12.00 9.79 -16.64
CA SER A 451 -11.52 11.15 -16.87
C SER A 451 -12.64 12.08 -17.36
N LEU A 452 -13.46 11.64 -18.30
CA LEU A 452 -14.62 12.40 -18.75
C LEU A 452 -15.62 12.63 -17.63
N SER A 453 -15.87 11.63 -16.78
CA SER A 453 -16.77 11.77 -15.64
C SER A 453 -16.24 12.78 -14.62
N MET A 454 -14.94 12.75 -14.31
CA MET A 454 -14.28 13.73 -13.45
C MET A 454 -14.41 15.15 -14.02
N LEU A 455 -14.13 15.33 -15.31
CA LEU A 455 -14.28 16.63 -15.98
C LEU A 455 -15.73 17.13 -15.98
N GLY A 456 -16.69 16.26 -16.28
CA GLY A 456 -18.12 16.59 -16.25
C GLY A 456 -18.57 16.99 -14.84
N TRP A 457 -18.12 16.28 -13.81
CA TRP A 457 -18.38 16.62 -12.42
C TRP A 457 -17.78 17.98 -12.04
N ILE A 458 -16.53 18.26 -12.41
CA ILE A 458 -15.88 19.57 -12.18
C ILE A 458 -16.71 20.70 -12.82
N LEU A 459 -17.18 20.52 -14.07
CA LEU A 459 -18.00 21.51 -14.75
C LEU A 459 -19.39 21.69 -14.11
N ILE A 460 -19.99 20.63 -13.56
CA ILE A 460 -21.21 20.74 -12.75
C ILE A 460 -20.94 21.56 -11.49
N VAL A 461 -19.84 21.30 -10.78
CA VAL A 461 -19.47 22.04 -9.58
C VAL A 461 -19.23 23.52 -9.90
N ILE A 462 -18.48 23.82 -10.97
CA ILE A 462 -18.27 25.19 -11.47
C ILE A 462 -19.63 25.85 -11.78
N GLY A 463 -20.52 25.16 -12.50
CA GLY A 463 -21.84 25.69 -12.80
C GLY A 463 -22.66 26.02 -11.55
N HIS A 464 -22.55 25.20 -10.51
CA HIS A 464 -23.21 25.47 -9.23
C HIS A 464 -22.59 26.67 -8.49
N VAL A 465 -21.26 26.73 -8.41
CA VAL A 465 -20.48 27.77 -7.73
C VAL A 465 -20.69 29.13 -8.38
N MET A 466 -20.73 29.18 -9.71
CA MET A 466 -20.94 30.41 -10.48
C MET A 466 -22.41 30.83 -10.58
N ASN A 467 -23.29 30.18 -9.81
CA ASN A 467 -24.73 30.44 -9.79
C ASN A 467 -25.36 30.41 -11.19
N ILE A 468 -24.89 29.52 -12.06
CA ILE A 468 -25.55 29.17 -13.32
C ILE A 468 -26.83 28.43 -12.94
N GLN A 469 -27.90 29.21 -12.67
CA GLN A 469 -29.12 28.70 -12.08
C GLN A 469 -29.68 27.52 -12.89
N SER A 470 -30.28 26.57 -12.16
CA SER A 470 -31.21 25.61 -12.73
C SER A 470 -30.65 24.62 -13.76
N MET A 471 -29.34 24.31 -13.76
CA MET A 471 -28.72 23.39 -14.75
C MET A 471 -29.55 22.12 -15.04
N TYR A 472 -30.11 21.51 -13.99
CA TYR A 472 -30.93 20.29 -14.11
C TYR A 472 -32.41 20.56 -14.40
N LYS A 473 -32.94 21.75 -14.08
CA LYS A 473 -34.34 22.11 -14.35
C LYS A 473 -34.56 22.59 -15.79
N GLU A 474 -33.53 23.14 -16.42
CA GLU A 474 -33.59 23.69 -17.78
C GLU A 474 -33.26 22.67 -18.89
N ILE A 475 -33.08 21.40 -18.54
CA ILE A 475 -32.87 20.33 -19.53
C ILE A 475 -34.19 20.09 -20.28
N THR A 476 -34.23 20.41 -21.57
CA THR A 476 -35.41 20.22 -22.43
C THR A 476 -35.80 18.74 -22.54
N ARG A 477 -37.08 18.45 -22.78
CA ARG A 477 -37.56 17.06 -23.00
C ARG A 477 -36.80 16.37 -24.14
N ALA A 478 -36.52 17.09 -25.22
CA ALA A 478 -35.73 16.59 -26.34
C ALA A 478 -34.32 16.17 -25.92
N PHE A 479 -33.66 16.96 -25.07
CA PHE A 479 -32.32 16.64 -24.57
C PHE A 479 -32.35 15.42 -23.63
N LYS A 480 -33.35 15.33 -22.73
CA LYS A 480 -33.57 14.15 -21.88
C LYS A 480 -33.79 12.87 -22.71
N PHE A 481 -34.57 12.96 -23.78
CA PHE A 481 -34.82 11.83 -24.68
C PHE A 481 -33.54 11.39 -25.40
N LYS A 482 -32.73 12.34 -25.89
CA LYS A 482 -31.40 12.04 -26.48
C LYS A 482 -30.47 11.36 -25.47
N THR A 483 -30.39 11.90 -24.25
CA THR A 483 -29.61 11.30 -23.16
C THR A 483 -30.09 9.87 -22.88
N LEU A 484 -31.40 9.64 -22.76
CA LEU A 484 -31.97 8.31 -22.54
C LEU A 484 -31.60 7.34 -23.68
N LEU A 485 -31.69 7.78 -24.94
CA LEU A 485 -31.31 6.96 -26.11
C LEU A 485 -29.83 6.56 -26.05
N ILE A 486 -28.94 7.50 -25.71
CA ILE A 486 -27.50 7.22 -25.54
C ILE A 486 -27.26 6.24 -24.39
N LEU A 487 -27.92 6.42 -23.24
CA LEU A 487 -27.81 5.52 -22.10
C LEU A 487 -28.32 4.11 -22.44
N CYS A 488 -29.45 4.01 -23.14
CA CYS A 488 -29.99 2.75 -23.63
C CYS A 488 -29.04 2.09 -24.64
N ALA A 489 -28.39 2.85 -25.51
CA ALA A 489 -27.39 2.34 -26.44
C ALA A 489 -26.14 1.81 -25.71
N ILE A 490 -25.61 2.54 -24.72
CA ILE A 490 -24.47 2.10 -23.90
C ILE A 490 -24.84 0.86 -23.09
N TYR A 491 -26.01 0.85 -22.46
CA TYR A 491 -26.52 -0.29 -21.72
C TYR A 491 -26.70 -1.50 -22.64
N GLY A 492 -27.38 -1.32 -23.77
CA GLY A 492 -27.61 -2.36 -24.77
C GLY A 492 -26.30 -2.93 -25.31
N TYR A 493 -25.34 -2.08 -25.67
CA TYR A 493 -24.01 -2.51 -26.10
C TYR A 493 -23.32 -3.39 -25.04
N ASN A 494 -23.25 -2.92 -23.78
CA ASN A 494 -22.59 -3.66 -22.71
C ASN A 494 -23.34 -4.95 -22.34
N PHE A 495 -24.68 -4.94 -22.37
CA PHE A 495 -25.51 -6.11 -22.14
C PHE A 495 -25.28 -7.18 -23.22
N LEU A 496 -25.31 -6.80 -24.50
CA LEU A 496 -25.02 -7.70 -25.61
C LEU A 496 -23.56 -8.20 -25.61
N GLN A 497 -22.64 -7.42 -25.06
CA GLN A 497 -21.23 -7.77 -24.84
C GLN A 497 -20.99 -8.62 -23.59
N ASN A 498 -22.04 -8.91 -22.79
CA ASN A 498 -21.95 -9.62 -21.51
C ASN A 498 -20.93 -9.00 -20.55
N ASN A 499 -20.80 -7.66 -20.57
CA ASN A 499 -19.96 -6.94 -19.63
C ASN A 499 -20.64 -6.88 -18.25
N PRO A 500 -19.88 -6.91 -17.14
CA PRO A 500 -20.48 -6.82 -15.81
C PRO A 500 -21.24 -5.50 -15.61
N LEU A 501 -22.37 -5.54 -14.90
CA LEU A 501 -23.26 -4.38 -14.75
C LEU A 501 -22.56 -3.15 -14.12
N HIS A 502 -21.64 -3.36 -13.20
CA HIS A 502 -20.86 -2.28 -12.59
C HIS A 502 -19.96 -1.54 -13.60
N VAL A 503 -19.41 -2.25 -14.60
CA VAL A 503 -18.62 -1.65 -15.69
C VAL A 503 -19.50 -0.75 -16.55
N THR A 504 -20.72 -1.21 -16.84
CA THR A 504 -21.71 -0.43 -17.58
C THR A 504 -22.06 0.88 -16.87
N VAL A 505 -22.14 0.87 -15.53
CA VAL A 505 -22.35 2.10 -14.74
C VAL A 505 -21.23 3.12 -14.98
N PHE A 506 -19.98 2.68 -15.03
CA PHE A 506 -18.84 3.56 -15.30
C PHE A 506 -18.90 4.19 -16.70
N PHE A 507 -19.35 3.44 -17.73
CA PHE A 507 -19.54 3.99 -19.07
C PHE A 507 -20.75 4.93 -19.19
N MET A 508 -21.79 4.76 -18.37
CA MET A 508 -22.95 5.65 -18.35
C MET A 508 -22.71 6.96 -17.58
N LEU A 509 -21.84 6.94 -16.56
CA LEU A 509 -21.56 8.07 -15.68
C LEU A 509 -21.16 9.36 -16.43
N PRO A 510 -20.27 9.35 -17.45
CA PRO A 510 -19.94 10.55 -18.22
C PRO A 510 -21.17 11.16 -18.87
N VAL A 511 -22.03 10.35 -19.47
CA VAL A 511 -23.24 10.83 -20.16
C VAL A 511 -24.17 11.53 -19.17
N LEU A 512 -24.35 10.95 -17.98
CA LEU A 512 -25.17 11.55 -16.93
C LEU A 512 -24.61 12.89 -16.45
N LEU A 513 -23.30 12.99 -16.25
CA LEU A 513 -22.64 14.19 -15.74
C LEU A 513 -22.51 15.30 -16.81
N TRP A 514 -22.29 14.94 -18.07
CA TRP A 514 -22.18 15.90 -19.16
C TRP A 514 -23.52 16.39 -19.69
N THR A 515 -24.61 15.63 -19.49
CA THR A 515 -25.96 16.03 -19.89
C THR A 515 -26.36 17.44 -19.42
N PRO A 516 -26.30 17.77 -18.11
CA PRO A 516 -26.62 19.12 -17.63
C PRO A 516 -25.63 20.18 -18.16
N VAL A 517 -24.36 19.83 -18.35
CA VAL A 517 -23.33 20.74 -18.87
C VAL A 517 -23.63 21.12 -20.32
N PHE A 518 -23.87 20.14 -21.19
CA PHE A 518 -24.18 20.38 -22.60
C PHE A 518 -25.51 21.10 -22.80
N ALA A 519 -26.54 20.75 -22.02
CA ALA A 519 -27.83 21.45 -22.06
C ALA A 519 -27.68 22.95 -21.74
N ASN A 520 -26.66 23.35 -20.98
CA ASN A 520 -26.39 24.71 -20.57
C ASN A 520 -25.05 25.27 -21.11
N PHE A 521 -24.46 24.66 -22.15
CA PHE A 521 -23.08 24.95 -22.57
C PHE A 521 -22.85 26.44 -22.88
N LYS A 522 -23.83 27.11 -23.51
CA LYS A 522 -23.79 28.55 -23.82
C LYS A 522 -23.67 29.44 -22.58
N LYS A 523 -24.09 28.97 -21.40
CA LYS A 523 -23.95 29.74 -20.15
C LYS A 523 -22.52 29.70 -19.61
N TYR A 524 -21.76 28.64 -19.93
CA TYR A 524 -20.35 28.55 -19.56
C TYR A 524 -19.47 29.48 -20.40
N SER A 525 -19.80 29.75 -21.66
CA SER A 525 -19.02 30.68 -22.50
C SER A 525 -19.07 32.13 -22.01
N ILE A 526 -20.12 32.52 -21.27
CA ILE A 526 -20.27 33.87 -20.69
C ILE A 526 -19.23 34.12 -19.59
N VAL A 527 -18.73 33.05 -18.97
CA VAL A 527 -17.72 33.09 -17.91
C VAL A 527 -16.30 33.26 -18.46
N ILE A 528 -16.04 32.79 -19.68
CA ILE A 528 -14.69 32.71 -20.24
C ILE A 528 -14.28 34.08 -20.81
N ASN A 529 -13.44 34.79 -20.07
CA ASN A 529 -12.77 36.03 -20.50
C ASN A 529 -11.24 35.94 -20.30
N ARG A 530 -10.48 36.87 -20.91
CA ARG A 530 -9.00 36.88 -20.83
C ARG A 530 -8.48 36.82 -19.38
N LYS A 531 -9.16 37.50 -18.45
CA LYS A 531 -8.78 37.51 -17.02
C LYS A 531 -8.97 36.12 -16.39
N THR A 532 -10.12 35.47 -16.61
CA THR A 532 -10.37 34.10 -16.13
C THR A 532 -9.39 33.09 -16.73
N VAL A 533 -9.05 33.20 -18.02
CA VAL A 533 -8.08 32.30 -18.67
C VAL A 533 -6.70 32.42 -18.03
N VAL A 534 -6.19 33.64 -17.85
CA VAL A 534 -4.88 33.86 -17.18
C VAL A 534 -4.91 33.30 -15.75
N GLN A 535 -6.00 33.52 -15.02
CA GLN A 535 -6.16 32.99 -13.66
C GLN A 535 -6.23 31.46 -13.63
N THR A 536 -6.93 30.84 -14.57
CA THR A 536 -6.98 29.38 -14.71
C THR A 536 -5.61 28.80 -15.02
N VAL A 537 -4.83 29.42 -15.91
CA VAL A 537 -3.46 28.97 -16.23
C VAL A 537 -2.57 29.04 -14.99
N LEU A 538 -2.60 30.14 -14.25
CA LEU A 538 -1.86 30.27 -12.99
C LEU A 538 -2.29 29.21 -11.96
N PHE A 539 -3.60 28.98 -11.84
CA PHE A 539 -4.14 27.98 -10.93
C PHE A 539 -3.72 26.56 -11.31
N VAL A 540 -3.79 26.20 -12.59
CA VAL A 540 -3.30 24.90 -13.09
C VAL A 540 -1.81 24.75 -12.80
N GLY A 541 -1.00 25.79 -12.98
CA GLY A 541 0.42 25.77 -12.60
C GLY A 541 0.63 25.52 -11.11
N CYS A 542 -0.15 26.16 -10.23
CA CYS A 542 -0.07 25.88 -8.79
C CYS A 542 -0.56 24.47 -8.42
N ILE A 543 -1.62 23.99 -9.07
CA ILE A 543 -2.11 22.61 -8.87
C ILE A 543 -1.08 21.59 -9.37
N GLU A 544 -0.36 21.88 -10.46
CA GLU A 544 0.71 21.01 -10.92
C GLU A 544 1.85 20.93 -9.90
N LEU A 545 2.24 22.05 -9.28
CA LEU A 545 3.18 22.04 -8.16
C LEU A 545 2.65 21.23 -6.97
N CYS A 546 1.35 21.33 -6.69
CA CYS A 546 0.68 20.50 -5.70
C CYS A 546 0.73 19.00 -6.08
N VAL A 547 0.58 18.63 -7.36
CA VAL A 547 0.72 17.24 -7.83
C VAL A 547 2.17 16.78 -7.68
N ILE A 548 3.15 17.60 -8.05
CA ILE A 548 4.57 17.30 -7.87
C ILE A 548 4.89 17.03 -6.39
N SER A 549 4.18 17.69 -5.45
CA SER A 549 4.39 17.46 -4.02
C SER A 549 4.08 16.04 -3.53
N PHE A 550 3.30 15.25 -4.29
CA PHE A 550 3.08 13.82 -4.02
C PHE A 550 4.34 12.98 -4.30
N PHE A 551 5.21 13.47 -5.17
CA PHE A 551 6.50 12.83 -5.49
C PHE A 551 7.64 13.46 -4.67
N GLU A 552 7.62 14.79 -4.49
CA GLU A 552 8.67 15.55 -3.81
C GLU A 552 8.09 16.53 -2.78
N ARG A 553 8.01 16.10 -1.51
CA ARG A 553 7.39 16.88 -0.43
C ARG A 553 8.05 18.24 -0.18
N LYS A 554 9.33 18.42 -0.55
CA LYS A 554 10.07 19.70 -0.44
C LYS A 554 9.40 20.83 -1.23
N VAL A 555 8.61 20.50 -2.25
CA VAL A 555 7.82 21.49 -3.02
C VAL A 555 6.80 22.22 -2.14
N LEU A 556 6.31 21.58 -1.06
CA LEU A 556 5.38 22.22 -0.11
C LEU A 556 6.02 23.40 0.63
N SER A 557 7.32 23.34 0.91
CA SER A 557 8.06 24.47 1.48
C SER A 557 8.08 25.66 0.52
N VAL A 558 8.26 25.40 -0.78
CA VAL A 558 8.21 26.45 -1.82
C VAL A 558 6.81 27.05 -1.93
N LEU A 559 5.77 26.22 -1.91
CA LEU A 559 4.38 26.68 -1.93
C LEU A 559 4.04 27.56 -0.71
N LEU A 560 4.53 27.21 0.49
CA LEU A 560 4.37 28.07 1.67
C LEU A 560 5.13 29.41 1.54
N ILE A 561 6.33 29.42 0.96
CA ILE A 561 7.07 30.67 0.72
C ILE A 561 6.27 31.59 -0.22
N ILE A 562 5.63 31.03 -1.26
CA ILE A 562 4.74 31.79 -2.16
C ILE A 562 3.58 32.41 -1.37
N VAL A 563 2.95 31.65 -0.46
CA VAL A 563 1.88 32.13 0.44
C VAL A 563 2.38 33.26 1.34
N ILE A 564 3.58 33.12 1.93
CA ILE A 564 4.21 34.14 2.79
C ILE A 564 4.41 35.45 2.03
N ILE A 565 5.06 35.40 0.86
CA ILE A 565 5.36 36.58 0.05
C ILE A 565 4.06 37.30 -0.32
N PHE A 566 3.05 36.53 -0.74
CA PHE A 566 1.77 37.07 -1.11
C PHE A 566 1.06 37.81 0.03
N TYR A 567 0.88 37.17 1.19
CA TYR A 567 0.18 37.79 2.32
C TYR A 567 0.95 38.94 2.94
N SER A 568 2.26 38.83 3.04
CA SER A 568 3.10 39.89 3.58
C SER A 568 2.96 41.15 2.72
N ASN A 569 3.00 41.01 1.40
CA ASN A 569 2.81 42.13 0.48
C ASN A 569 1.42 42.75 0.58
N GLN A 570 0.36 41.94 0.67
CA GLN A 570 -1.02 42.41 0.83
C GLN A 570 -1.19 43.16 2.16
N LEU A 571 -0.78 42.56 3.28
CA LEU A 571 -0.97 43.10 4.62
C LEU A 571 -0.15 44.37 4.88
N ILE A 572 1.05 44.49 4.29
CA ILE A 572 1.87 45.71 4.40
C ILE A 572 1.25 46.87 3.62
N ARG A 573 0.57 46.58 2.50
CA ARG A 573 -0.10 47.59 1.66
C ARG A 573 -1.48 47.97 2.20
N CYS A 574 -2.10 47.17 3.07
CA CYS A 574 -3.37 47.52 3.70
C CYS A 574 -3.23 48.78 4.59
N PRO A 575 -4.11 49.78 4.45
CA PRO A 575 -4.04 51.03 5.20
C PRO A 575 -4.47 50.90 6.67
N VAL A 576 -5.00 49.74 7.07
CA VAL A 576 -5.49 49.47 8.44
C VAL A 576 -4.32 49.23 9.40
N LYS A 577 -4.39 49.82 10.60
CA LYS A 577 -3.36 49.66 11.65
C LYS A 577 -3.35 48.20 12.15
N GLY A 578 -2.16 47.61 12.23
CA GLY A 578 -1.96 46.24 12.72
C GLY A 578 -1.47 45.26 11.65
N GLY A 579 -1.59 45.60 10.36
CA GLY A 579 -1.17 44.75 9.24
C GLY A 579 0.28 44.26 9.31
N ARG A 580 1.23 45.11 9.76
CA ARG A 580 2.64 44.71 9.94
C ARG A 580 2.85 43.63 11.01
N SER A 581 2.07 43.67 12.09
CA SER A 581 2.14 42.66 13.15
C SER A 581 1.60 41.32 12.67
N ILE A 582 0.47 41.35 11.95
CA ILE A 582 -0.12 40.14 11.35
C ILE A 582 0.79 39.58 10.25
N ALA A 583 1.41 40.44 9.43
CA ALA A 583 2.38 40.04 8.42
C ALA A 583 3.60 39.35 9.05
N LEU A 584 4.16 39.93 10.13
CA LEU A 584 5.26 39.33 10.86
C LEU A 584 4.86 37.98 11.47
N ALA A 585 3.69 37.88 12.08
CA ALA A 585 3.18 36.62 12.64
C ALA A 585 2.96 35.55 11.55
N THR A 586 2.43 35.94 10.39
CA THR A 586 2.23 35.06 9.23
C THR A 586 3.58 34.57 8.69
N PHE A 587 4.54 35.49 8.54
CA PHE A 587 5.91 35.18 8.12
C PHE A 587 6.57 34.18 9.07
N CYS A 588 6.59 34.47 10.38
CA CYS A 588 7.23 33.62 11.37
C CYS A 588 6.60 32.22 11.44
N SER A 589 5.27 32.13 11.53
CA SER A 589 4.57 30.85 11.64
C SER A 589 4.76 29.97 10.41
N ASN A 590 4.59 30.53 9.21
CA ASN A 590 4.72 29.76 7.97
C ASN A 590 6.18 29.46 7.62
N SER A 591 7.15 30.30 8.01
CA SER A 591 8.57 30.00 7.80
C SER A 591 9.01 28.77 8.59
N VAL A 592 8.55 28.65 9.84
CA VAL A 592 8.81 27.43 10.63
C VAL A 592 8.03 26.24 10.06
N LEU A 593 6.77 26.45 9.65
CA LEU A 593 5.97 25.40 9.02
C LEU A 593 6.63 24.84 7.75
N ALA A 594 7.28 25.70 6.95
CA ALA A 594 7.99 25.33 5.74
C ALA A 594 9.26 24.50 5.97
N ILE A 595 9.75 24.38 7.21
CA ILE A 595 10.89 23.53 7.54
C ILE A 595 10.47 22.05 7.60
N PHE A 596 9.25 21.75 8.07
CA PHE A 596 8.84 20.36 8.31
C PHE A 596 8.82 19.46 7.07
N PRO A 597 8.38 19.91 5.87
CA PRO A 597 8.49 19.09 4.65
C PRO A 597 9.93 18.78 4.23
N LEU A 598 10.92 19.52 4.76
CA LEU A 598 12.35 19.27 4.52
C LEU A 598 12.91 18.19 5.46
N PHE A 599 12.23 17.91 6.58
CA PHE A 599 12.61 16.82 7.45
C PHE A 599 12.24 15.46 6.84
N HIS A 600 12.99 14.44 7.28
CA HIS A 600 12.63 13.07 7.00
C HIS A 600 11.23 12.79 7.53
N VAL A 601 10.44 12.02 6.76
CA VAL A 601 9.09 11.61 7.14
C VAL A 601 9.11 11.06 8.57
N VAL A 602 8.12 11.44 9.39
CA VAL A 602 7.90 10.79 10.67
C VAL A 602 7.36 9.40 10.44
N GLU A 603 8.28 8.50 10.15
CA GLU A 603 8.07 7.06 10.09
C GLU A 603 8.74 6.43 11.31
N LYS A 604 8.76 5.10 11.33
CA LYS A 604 9.22 4.22 12.39
C LYS A 604 10.56 4.56 13.06
N ASP A 605 11.45 5.32 12.41
CA ASP A 605 12.82 5.63 12.87
C ASP A 605 13.16 7.11 13.02
N SER A 606 12.16 7.97 12.97
CA SER A 606 12.34 9.39 13.28
C SER A 606 12.00 9.71 14.74
N ASN A 607 11.74 8.69 15.58
CA ASN A 607 11.41 8.87 16.99
C ASN A 607 12.50 9.73 17.64
N ASN A 608 12.12 10.94 18.01
CA ASN A 608 12.99 11.85 18.70
C ASN A 608 12.28 12.22 20.00
N PRO A 609 12.54 11.46 21.08
CA PRO A 609 11.84 11.65 22.35
C PRO A 609 12.07 13.06 22.91
N ILE A 610 13.21 13.69 22.59
CA ILE A 610 13.50 15.08 23.00
C ILE A 610 12.54 16.04 22.31
N LEU A 611 12.37 15.93 20.98
CA LEU A 611 11.41 16.76 20.25
C LEU A 611 9.96 16.46 20.64
N LEU A 612 9.64 15.20 20.97
CA LEU A 612 8.34 14.83 21.49
C LEU A 612 8.08 15.46 22.87
N ILE A 613 9.03 15.36 23.80
CA ILE A 613 8.95 15.99 25.14
C ILE A 613 8.82 17.51 25.00
N LEU A 614 9.62 18.12 24.13
CA LEU A 614 9.51 19.56 23.84
C LEU A 614 8.10 19.90 23.32
N GLY A 615 7.57 19.11 22.38
CA GLY A 615 6.22 19.25 21.86
C GLY A 615 5.15 19.14 22.95
N VAL A 616 5.26 18.15 23.84
CA VAL A 616 4.37 17.95 24.99
C VAL A 616 4.39 19.17 25.92
N LEU A 617 5.58 19.68 26.26
CA LEU A 617 5.74 20.84 27.14
C LEU A 617 5.20 22.13 26.50
N CYS A 618 5.51 22.35 25.21
CA CYS A 618 5.00 23.50 24.45
C CYS A 618 3.46 23.49 24.39
N TRP A 619 2.85 22.34 24.07
CA TRP A 619 1.40 22.22 24.04
C TRP A 619 0.76 22.38 25.42
N ALA A 620 1.36 21.85 26.49
CA ALA A 620 0.84 22.05 27.84
C ALA A 620 0.78 23.54 28.21
N TYR A 621 1.84 24.30 27.91
CA TYR A 621 1.89 25.73 28.14
C TYR A 621 0.90 26.52 27.28
N ILE A 622 0.84 26.21 25.97
CA ILE A 622 -0.05 26.88 25.03
C ILE A 622 -1.51 26.59 25.37
N ASN A 623 -1.86 25.34 25.64
CA ASN A 623 -3.23 24.95 25.99
C ASN A 623 -3.67 25.62 27.30
N PHE A 624 -2.79 25.74 28.30
CA PHE A 624 -3.07 26.51 29.51
C PHE A 624 -3.39 27.98 29.20
N LYS A 625 -2.56 28.64 28.38
CA LYS A 625 -2.78 30.04 27.98
C LYS A 625 -4.05 30.24 27.16
N ILE A 626 -4.30 29.37 26.18
CA ILE A 626 -5.48 29.45 25.31
C ILE A 626 -6.75 29.21 26.16
N SER A 627 -6.74 28.22 27.04
CA SER A 627 -7.86 27.89 27.93
C SER A 627 -8.27 29.11 28.77
N ARG A 628 -7.31 29.72 29.47
CA ARG A 628 -7.56 30.91 30.32
C ARG A 628 -8.00 32.15 29.53
N LYS A 629 -7.60 32.27 28.27
CA LYS A 629 -7.88 33.47 27.45
C LYS A 629 -9.20 33.38 26.69
N PHE A 630 -9.56 32.21 26.16
CA PHE A 630 -10.64 32.08 25.18
C PHE A 630 -11.84 31.26 25.66
N ILE A 631 -11.69 30.44 26.71
CA ILE A 631 -12.78 29.62 27.23
C ILE A 631 -13.52 30.40 28.32
N VAL A 632 -14.71 30.89 27.96
CA VAL A 632 -15.52 31.77 28.83
C VAL A 632 -16.14 31.01 30.00
N ASN A 633 -16.59 29.77 29.80
CA ASN A 633 -17.22 28.99 30.85
C ASN A 633 -16.17 28.53 31.88
N ASN A 634 -16.27 29.06 33.11
CA ASN A 634 -15.35 28.76 34.20
C ASN A 634 -15.24 27.26 34.50
N LEU A 635 -16.34 26.51 34.54
CA LEU A 635 -16.31 25.07 34.80
C LEU A 635 -15.52 24.34 33.71
N VAL A 636 -15.80 24.66 32.44
CA VAL A 636 -15.12 24.05 31.30
C VAL A 636 -13.64 24.44 31.26
N CYS A 637 -13.31 25.70 31.58
CA CYS A 637 -11.92 26.16 31.68
C CYS A 637 -11.15 25.39 32.76
N HIS A 638 -11.73 25.18 33.95
CA HIS A 638 -11.09 24.42 35.03
C HIS A 638 -10.92 22.95 34.66
N LEU A 639 -11.95 22.32 34.08
CA LEU A 639 -11.88 20.93 33.61
C LEU A 639 -10.82 20.75 32.53
N GLN A 640 -10.77 21.63 31.52
CA GLN A 640 -9.76 21.57 30.47
C GLN A 640 -8.35 21.78 31.02
N THR A 641 -8.18 22.69 31.98
CA THR A 641 -6.89 22.93 32.63
C THR A 641 -6.43 21.69 33.41
N LEU A 642 -7.33 21.07 34.17
CA LEU A 642 -7.04 19.83 34.90
C LEU A 642 -6.65 18.70 33.94
N ILE A 643 -7.40 18.51 32.86
CA ILE A 643 -7.11 17.50 31.84
C ILE A 643 -5.74 17.76 31.20
N CYS A 644 -5.39 19.01 30.88
CA CYS A 644 -4.08 19.35 30.32
C CYS A 644 -2.93 18.97 31.27
N ILE A 645 -3.08 19.21 32.58
CA ILE A 645 -2.07 18.87 33.58
C ILE A 645 -1.93 17.35 33.74
N LEU A 646 -3.05 16.63 33.87
CA LEU A 646 -3.04 15.17 33.98
C LEU A 646 -2.48 14.51 32.72
N HIS A 647 -2.82 15.05 31.55
CA HIS A 647 -2.29 14.61 30.27
C HIS A 647 -0.77 14.79 30.19
N LEU A 648 -0.26 15.96 30.57
CA LEU A 648 1.18 16.23 30.64
C LEU A 648 1.92 15.19 31.51
N ILE A 649 1.42 14.95 32.72
CA ILE A 649 2.03 13.99 33.66
C ILE A 649 2.01 12.58 33.08
N ASN A 650 0.86 12.13 32.57
CA ASN A 650 0.70 10.81 31.98
C ASN A 650 1.63 10.61 30.78
N MET A 651 1.75 11.61 29.91
CA MET A 651 2.61 11.57 28.73
C MET A 651 4.09 11.48 29.10
N LEU A 652 4.58 12.36 29.98
CA LEU A 652 5.98 12.34 30.39
C LEU A 652 6.37 11.02 31.06
N TYR A 653 5.49 10.49 31.92
CA TYR A 653 5.73 9.20 32.58
C TYR A 653 5.67 8.01 31.61
N SER A 654 4.74 8.03 30.64
CA SER A 654 4.63 6.98 29.62
C SER A 654 5.81 7.00 28.65
N ILE A 655 6.27 8.20 28.22
CA ILE A 655 7.49 8.36 27.41
C ILE A 655 8.69 7.80 28.19
N TYR A 656 8.87 8.20 29.45
CA TYR A 656 9.97 7.71 30.28
C TYR A 656 10.00 6.17 30.41
N GLN A 657 8.85 5.52 30.60
CA GLN A 657 8.77 4.05 30.64
C GLN A 657 9.22 3.42 29.32
N VAL A 658 8.71 3.93 28.19
CA VAL A 658 9.04 3.41 26.86
C VAL A 658 10.53 3.59 26.56
N GLU A 659 11.11 4.76 26.85
CA GLU A 659 12.53 5.05 26.62
C GLU A 659 13.46 4.23 27.53
N LYS A 660 12.96 3.71 28.66
CA LYS A 660 13.67 2.73 29.49
C LYS A 660 13.55 1.28 29.00
N GLY A 661 12.90 1.05 27.86
CA GLY A 661 12.57 -0.28 27.37
C GLY A 661 11.43 -0.95 28.11
N GLY A 662 10.70 -0.23 28.98
CA GLY A 662 9.55 -0.76 29.71
C GLY A 662 8.26 -0.71 28.88
N ASN A 663 7.33 -1.62 29.16
CA ASN A 663 5.96 -1.52 28.65
C ASN A 663 5.21 -0.42 29.42
N VAL A 664 4.36 0.35 28.73
CA VAL A 664 3.49 1.34 29.37
C VAL A 664 2.54 0.63 30.35
N HIS A 665 2.58 1.05 31.61
CA HIS A 665 1.74 0.51 32.67
C HIS A 665 0.23 0.57 32.33
N ILE A 666 -0.53 -0.45 32.74
CA ILE A 666 -1.96 -0.59 32.37
C ILE A 666 -2.80 0.64 32.77
N PHE A 667 -2.49 1.23 33.93
CA PHE A 667 -3.17 2.44 34.41
C PHE A 667 -2.99 3.64 33.45
N ASN A 668 -1.78 3.83 32.92
CA ASN A 668 -1.48 4.90 31.96
C ASN A 668 -2.17 4.67 30.60
N LYS A 669 -2.34 3.40 30.19
CA LYS A 669 -3.13 3.05 29.00
C LYS A 669 -4.60 3.39 29.19
N VAL A 670 -5.19 3.03 30.32
CA VAL A 670 -6.58 3.36 30.66
C VAL A 670 -6.78 4.88 30.69
N LEU A 671 -5.86 5.63 31.28
CA LEU A 671 -5.89 7.10 31.25
C LEU A 671 -5.85 7.66 29.82
N SER A 672 -5.04 7.08 28.93
CA SER A 672 -4.95 7.51 27.53
C SER A 672 -6.28 7.32 26.79
N TRP A 673 -6.99 6.20 27.03
CA TRP A 673 -8.34 5.98 26.52
C TRP A 673 -9.37 6.96 27.09
N ILE A 674 -9.29 7.28 28.38
CA ILE A 674 -10.15 8.28 29.02
C ILE A 674 -9.91 9.67 28.40
N PHE A 675 -8.65 10.05 28.19
CA PHE A 675 -8.32 11.33 27.53
C PHE A 675 -8.84 11.38 26.09
N LEU A 676 -8.69 10.30 25.32
CA LEU A 676 -9.25 10.22 23.96
C LEU A 676 -10.76 10.49 23.94
N GLY A 677 -11.52 9.82 24.82
CA GLY A 677 -12.97 9.99 24.90
C GLY A 677 -13.38 11.38 25.38
N THR A 678 -12.78 11.86 26.48
CA THR A 678 -13.10 13.17 27.07
C THR A 678 -12.72 14.33 26.14
N SER A 679 -11.54 14.31 25.53
CA SER A 679 -11.11 15.32 24.56
C SER A 679 -11.97 15.34 23.30
N SER A 680 -12.51 14.21 22.86
CA SER A 680 -13.43 14.19 21.70
C SER A 680 -14.78 14.86 21.99
N CYS A 681 -15.25 14.80 23.24
CA CYS A 681 -16.57 15.30 23.64
C CYS A 681 -16.57 16.76 24.13
N LEU A 682 -15.49 17.22 24.79
CA LEU A 682 -15.40 18.57 25.37
C LEU A 682 -15.63 19.72 24.36
N PRO A 683 -15.17 19.63 23.09
CA PRO A 683 -15.47 20.62 22.08
C PRO A 683 -16.94 20.72 21.71
N LEU A 684 -17.85 19.85 22.18
CA LEU A 684 -19.29 19.94 21.93
C LEU A 684 -20.01 20.82 22.96
N ILE A 685 -19.49 20.90 24.18
CA ILE A 685 -20.12 21.64 25.29
C ILE A 685 -19.68 23.11 25.42
N THR A 686 -18.67 23.55 24.66
CA THR A 686 -18.23 24.97 24.67
C THR A 686 -19.21 25.88 23.94
N GLU A 687 -19.05 27.19 24.05
CA GLU A 687 -19.89 28.13 23.30
C GLU A 687 -19.63 28.03 21.79
N THR A 688 -20.57 28.49 20.98
CA THR A 688 -20.51 28.40 19.51
C THR A 688 -19.78 29.58 18.87
N LEU A 689 -19.28 30.51 19.67
CA LEU A 689 -18.41 31.60 19.21
C LEU A 689 -17.17 31.03 18.54
N ILE A 690 -16.75 31.62 17.42
CA ILE A 690 -15.68 31.10 16.56
C ILE A 690 -14.39 30.92 17.37
N THR A 691 -13.96 31.94 18.10
CA THR A 691 -12.73 31.90 18.90
C THR A 691 -12.80 30.87 20.03
N ASN A 692 -13.90 30.80 20.77
CA ASN A 692 -14.09 29.87 21.88
C ASN A 692 -14.13 28.42 21.37
N ARG A 693 -14.93 28.14 20.33
CA ARG A 693 -15.06 26.80 19.75
C ARG A 693 -13.78 26.33 19.07
N LEU A 694 -13.12 27.16 18.27
CA LEU A 694 -11.84 26.81 17.65
C LEU A 694 -10.77 26.57 18.70
N ALA A 695 -10.67 27.42 19.72
CA ALA A 695 -9.75 27.23 20.84
C ALA A 695 -9.98 25.87 21.53
N SER A 696 -11.23 25.54 21.81
CA SER A 696 -11.61 24.25 22.41
C SER A 696 -11.25 23.06 21.51
N ILE A 697 -11.50 23.15 20.21
CA ILE A 697 -11.12 22.11 19.23
C ILE A 697 -9.60 21.92 19.23
N VAL A 698 -8.82 23.01 19.12
CA VAL A 698 -7.35 22.95 19.08
C VAL A 698 -6.77 22.37 20.37
N ILE A 699 -7.25 22.80 21.55
CA ILE A 699 -6.79 22.29 22.85
C ILE A 699 -7.01 20.77 22.95
N ASN A 700 -8.21 20.31 22.63
CA ASN A 700 -8.56 18.91 22.85
C ASN A 700 -7.95 17.97 21.81
N PHE A 701 -8.00 18.33 20.52
CA PHE A 701 -7.44 17.49 19.47
C PHE A 701 -5.91 17.53 19.41
N SER A 702 -5.26 18.60 19.90
CA SER A 702 -3.79 18.58 20.09
C SER A 702 -3.36 17.53 21.11
N GLY A 703 -4.10 17.34 22.20
CA GLY A 703 -3.82 16.28 23.18
C GLY A 703 -3.92 14.88 22.57
N ILE A 704 -4.97 14.62 21.78
CA ILE A 704 -5.10 13.35 21.04
C ILE A 704 -3.92 13.13 20.09
N TYR A 705 -3.57 14.16 19.32
CA TYR A 705 -2.48 14.09 18.35
C TYR A 705 -1.12 13.84 19.03
N VAL A 706 -0.86 14.47 20.18
CA VAL A 706 0.35 14.29 20.99
C VAL A 706 0.48 12.84 21.48
N MET A 707 -0.61 12.21 21.96
CA MET A 707 -0.60 10.80 22.37
C MET A 707 -0.28 9.84 21.21
N LEU A 708 -0.59 10.24 19.98
CA LEU A 708 -0.38 9.43 18.79
C LEU A 708 0.94 9.75 18.06
N SER A 709 1.82 10.55 18.69
CA SER A 709 3.06 11.06 18.08
C SER A 709 4.31 10.31 18.54
N LEU A 710 5.34 10.32 17.68
CA LEU A 710 6.69 9.81 18.01
C LEU A 710 7.72 10.93 18.19
N SER A 711 7.60 12.02 17.45
CA SER A 711 8.74 12.94 17.26
C SER A 711 8.30 14.39 17.22
N TYR A 712 8.77 15.17 16.25
CA TYR A 712 8.47 16.58 16.04
C TYR A 712 7.01 16.89 15.65
N GLU A 713 6.19 15.88 15.43
CA GLU A 713 4.82 16.02 14.93
C GLU A 713 3.94 16.97 15.77
N PRO A 714 4.02 16.99 17.12
CA PRO A 714 3.28 17.96 17.91
C PRO A 714 3.71 19.40 17.61
N LEU A 715 5.00 19.64 17.38
CA LEU A 715 5.52 20.97 17.02
C LEU A 715 5.01 21.37 15.63
N PHE A 716 4.96 20.43 14.68
CA PHE A 716 4.32 20.68 13.39
C PHE A 716 2.87 21.12 13.56
N LEU A 717 2.05 20.38 14.32
CA LEU A 717 0.65 20.73 14.53
C LEU A 717 0.51 22.12 15.17
N MET A 718 1.44 22.47 16.07
CA MET A 718 1.45 23.78 16.73
C MET A 718 1.64 24.92 15.72
N PHE A 719 2.69 24.84 14.90
CA PHE A 719 2.95 25.86 13.87
C PHE A 719 1.92 25.83 12.73
N PHE A 720 1.33 24.67 12.44
CA PHE A 720 0.20 24.54 11.53
C PHE A 720 -1.02 25.32 12.06
N CYS A 721 -1.44 25.07 13.31
CA CYS A 721 -2.53 25.82 13.96
C CYS A 721 -2.25 27.32 14.04
N MET A 722 -1.02 27.74 14.35
CA MET A 722 -0.63 29.16 14.33
C MET A 722 -0.76 29.77 12.93
N SER A 723 -0.37 29.03 11.88
CA SER A 723 -0.50 29.47 10.49
C SER A 723 -1.98 29.60 10.08
N LEU A 724 -2.85 28.71 10.55
CA LEU A 724 -4.30 28.82 10.33
C LEU A 724 -4.94 30.02 11.04
N VAL A 725 -4.53 30.29 12.29
CA VAL A 725 -5.02 31.46 13.05
C VAL A 725 -4.54 32.76 12.41
N THR A 726 -3.27 32.83 11.99
CA THR A 726 -2.76 34.02 11.28
C THR A 726 -3.43 34.18 9.92
N TRP A 727 -3.77 33.09 9.22
CA TRP A 727 -4.57 33.14 8.00
C TRP A 727 -5.97 33.74 8.24
N ILE A 728 -6.67 33.33 9.31
CA ILE A 728 -7.96 33.92 9.71
C ILE A 728 -7.84 35.44 9.90
N HIS A 729 -6.85 35.88 10.68
CA HIS A 729 -6.65 37.30 10.96
C HIS A 729 -6.19 38.09 9.73
N ALA A 730 -5.37 37.49 8.87
CA ALA A 730 -4.94 38.10 7.62
C ALA A 730 -6.14 38.35 6.70
N GLU A 731 -7.02 37.37 6.52
CA GLU A 731 -8.24 37.53 5.72
C GLU A 731 -9.19 38.58 6.29
N GLN A 732 -9.40 38.56 7.62
CA GLN A 732 -10.23 39.57 8.28
C GLN A 732 -9.70 40.99 8.04
N HIS A 733 -8.39 41.17 8.17
CA HIS A 733 -7.74 42.47 8.00
C HIS A 733 -7.76 42.93 6.54
N ILE A 734 -7.59 42.02 5.57
CA ILE A 734 -7.67 42.32 4.14
C ILE A 734 -9.11 42.67 3.74
N TYR A 735 -10.11 41.96 4.28
CA TYR A 735 -11.52 42.19 3.98
C TYR A 735 -12.07 43.46 4.65
N ASN A 736 -11.33 44.05 5.61
CA ASN A 736 -11.68 45.28 6.31
C ASN A 736 -13.03 45.20 7.06
N ASP A 737 -13.37 44.03 7.60
CA ASP A 737 -14.54 43.89 8.49
C ASP A 737 -14.18 44.34 9.90
N GLN A 738 -14.91 45.34 10.41
CA GLN A 738 -14.73 45.89 11.77
C GLN A 738 -15.27 44.96 12.85
N LYS A 739 -15.99 43.88 12.49
CA LYS A 739 -16.48 42.90 13.47
C LYS A 739 -15.33 42.05 13.99
N GLU A 740 -15.16 42.02 15.31
CA GLU A 740 -14.21 41.13 15.97
C GLU A 740 -14.65 39.66 15.81
N VAL A 741 -13.73 38.79 15.36
CA VAL A 741 -13.96 37.34 15.21
C VAL A 741 -14.47 36.69 16.51
N SER A 742 -14.09 37.24 17.66
CA SER A 742 -14.53 36.80 18.98
C SER A 742 -16.04 36.90 19.20
N LYS A 743 -16.74 37.73 18.43
CA LYS A 743 -18.19 37.95 18.53
C LYS A 743 -19.00 37.15 17.50
N LEU A 744 -18.34 36.50 16.54
CA LEU A 744 -19.00 35.72 15.49
C LEU A 744 -19.26 34.29 15.98
N SER A 745 -20.36 33.67 15.52
CA SER A 745 -20.76 32.31 15.91
C SER A 745 -20.83 31.37 14.70
N PHE A 746 -20.46 30.10 14.92
CA PHE A 746 -20.63 29.01 13.94
C PHE A 746 -22.11 28.69 13.62
N ILE A 747 -23.05 29.09 14.48
CA ILE A 747 -24.49 28.88 14.26
C ILE A 747 -25.10 29.94 13.33
N ASN A 748 -24.43 31.07 13.12
CA ASN A 748 -24.97 32.13 12.28
C ASN A 748 -25.18 31.59 10.85
N ASN A 749 -26.45 31.58 10.41
CA ASN A 749 -26.83 31.09 9.09
C ASN A 749 -26.34 32.06 8.00
N ILE A 750 -25.18 31.70 7.49
CA ILE A 750 -24.55 32.01 6.23
C ILE A 750 -25.40 32.01 4.95
N CYS A 751 -26.41 32.87 4.74
CA CYS A 751 -27.00 33.07 3.41
C CYS A 751 -26.35 34.26 2.69
N SER A 752 -25.14 34.04 2.16
CA SER A 752 -24.51 35.01 1.28
C SER A 752 -24.98 34.77 -0.16
N ASN A 753 -25.62 35.78 -0.75
CA ASN A 753 -25.93 35.83 -2.19
C ASN A 753 -24.76 36.43 -3.01
N LYS A 754 -23.57 36.60 -2.42
CA LYS A 754 -22.41 37.18 -3.10
C LYS A 754 -21.96 36.24 -4.23
N ALA A 755 -21.77 36.80 -5.43
CA ALA A 755 -21.17 36.08 -6.54
C ALA A 755 -19.71 35.72 -6.22
N VAL A 756 -19.28 34.54 -6.66
CA VAL A 756 -17.92 34.04 -6.41
C VAL A 756 -16.91 34.96 -7.09
N ASP A 757 -15.90 35.39 -6.34
CA ASP A 757 -14.86 36.28 -6.81
C ASP A 757 -13.47 35.61 -6.79
N PHE A 758 -12.45 36.36 -7.23
CA PHE A 758 -11.08 35.85 -7.25
C PHE A 758 -10.53 35.56 -5.84
N GLU A 759 -11.01 36.27 -4.83
CA GLU A 759 -10.57 36.04 -3.44
C GLU A 759 -11.06 34.67 -2.95
N ASP A 760 -12.23 34.19 -3.39
CA ASP A 760 -12.72 32.83 -3.08
C ASP A 760 -11.81 31.74 -3.69
N PHE A 761 -11.39 31.91 -4.95
CA PHE A 761 -10.45 31.00 -5.61
C PHE A 761 -9.09 30.97 -4.91
N ARG A 762 -8.59 32.14 -4.52
CA ARG A 762 -7.33 32.26 -3.77
C ARG A 762 -7.40 31.53 -2.42
N ARG A 763 -8.47 31.74 -1.65
CA ARG A 763 -8.69 31.04 -0.37
C ARG A 763 -8.77 29.53 -0.56
N SER A 764 -9.39 29.08 -1.65
CA SER A 764 -9.48 27.66 -2.01
C SER A 764 -8.12 27.07 -2.39
N LEU A 765 -7.26 27.81 -3.12
CA LEU A 765 -5.89 27.37 -3.41
C LEU A 765 -5.06 27.22 -2.12
N ILE A 766 -5.15 28.19 -1.23
CA ILE A 766 -4.43 28.17 0.06
C ILE A 766 -4.95 27.02 0.94
N PHE A 767 -6.26 26.76 0.92
CA PHE A 767 -6.84 25.59 1.58
C PHE A 767 -6.26 24.28 1.03
N VAL A 768 -6.10 24.14 -0.29
CA VAL A 768 -5.45 22.97 -0.90
C VAL A 768 -3.99 22.86 -0.46
N ILE A 769 -3.23 23.96 -0.42
CA ILE A 769 -1.84 23.95 0.04
C ILE A 769 -1.75 23.51 1.51
N TYR A 770 -2.58 24.06 2.40
CA TYR A 770 -2.62 23.63 3.80
C TYR A 770 -3.16 22.21 3.98
N MET A 771 -4.06 21.75 3.10
CA MET A 771 -4.50 20.36 3.09
C MET A 771 -3.31 19.47 2.77
N LEU A 772 -2.56 19.75 1.71
CA LEU A 772 -1.36 18.98 1.37
C LEU A 772 -0.28 19.07 2.45
N MET A 773 -0.16 20.22 3.12
CA MET A 773 0.70 20.36 4.31
C MET A 773 0.24 19.45 5.45
N ALA A 774 -1.06 19.37 5.73
CA ALA A 774 -1.62 18.43 6.70
C ALA A 774 -1.37 16.97 6.29
N PHE A 775 -1.42 16.65 4.99
CA PHE A 775 -1.15 15.32 4.45
C PHE A 775 0.33 14.91 4.53
N PHE A 776 1.24 15.80 4.17
CA PHE A 776 2.65 15.46 3.91
C PHE A 776 3.65 16.11 4.87
N GLY A 777 3.21 17.03 5.73
CA GLY A 777 4.06 17.82 6.60
C GLY A 777 4.76 17.01 7.69
N THR A 778 4.11 15.96 8.20
CA THR A 778 4.71 15.02 9.16
C THR A 778 4.90 13.62 8.62
N GLY A 779 4.10 13.19 7.64
CA GLY A 779 4.03 11.80 7.21
C GLY A 779 3.96 11.63 5.70
N ASN A 780 3.88 10.38 5.23
CA ASN A 780 3.36 10.05 3.91
C ASN A 780 2.03 9.30 4.11
N MET A 781 0.89 10.03 4.13
CA MET A 781 -0.42 9.37 4.32
C MET A 781 -0.76 8.38 3.18
N ALA A 782 -0.08 8.47 2.03
CA ALA A 782 -0.37 7.62 0.88
C ALA A 782 -0.04 6.15 1.16
N THR A 783 0.83 5.88 2.13
CA THR A 783 1.21 4.53 2.58
C THR A 783 0.69 4.30 4.00
N VAL A 784 -0.62 4.18 4.15
CA VAL A 784 -1.23 3.77 5.44
C VAL A 784 -0.67 2.43 5.94
N SER A 785 -0.16 1.58 5.05
CA SER A 785 0.57 0.36 5.39
C SER A 785 1.96 0.60 6.02
N SER A 786 2.59 1.75 5.79
CA SER A 786 3.92 2.08 6.34
C SER A 786 3.86 2.73 7.74
N PHE A 787 2.70 2.66 8.41
CA PHE A 787 2.53 3.26 9.74
C PHE A 787 3.26 2.47 10.82
N ASP A 788 3.91 3.18 11.73
CA ASP A 788 4.59 2.58 12.89
C ASP A 788 3.55 2.16 13.95
N PRO A 789 3.48 0.87 14.34
CA PRO A 789 2.66 0.42 15.47
C PRO A 789 2.92 1.21 16.76
N ASN A 790 4.12 1.79 16.95
CA ASN A 790 4.46 2.62 18.10
C ASN A 790 3.63 3.91 18.19
N TRP A 791 2.95 4.35 17.13
CA TRP A 791 2.02 5.48 17.20
C TRP A 791 0.91 5.25 18.22
N VAL A 792 0.52 4.00 18.43
CA VAL A 792 -0.54 3.64 19.37
C VAL A 792 -0.03 3.07 20.69
N ARG A 793 1.28 3.16 20.96
CA ARG A 793 1.94 2.50 22.12
C ARG A 793 1.37 2.91 23.48
N PHE A 794 0.77 4.10 23.59
CA PHE A 794 0.11 4.55 24.81
C PHE A 794 -1.32 4.00 24.98
N PHE A 795 -1.88 3.34 23.97
CA PHE A 795 -3.22 2.75 24.00
C PHE A 795 -3.20 1.23 24.11
N ILE A 796 -2.37 0.57 23.29
CA ILE A 796 -2.32 -0.89 23.17
C ILE A 796 -0.87 -1.36 23.02
N SER A 797 -0.59 -2.58 23.48
CA SER A 797 0.74 -3.21 23.41
C SER A 797 0.78 -4.50 22.59
N THR A 798 -0.40 -5.07 22.29
CA THR A 798 -0.55 -6.25 21.45
C THR A 798 -1.02 -5.81 20.06
N PHE A 799 -0.64 -6.57 19.03
CA PHE A 799 -1.02 -6.27 17.66
C PHE A 799 -2.54 -6.36 17.50
N SER A 800 -3.19 -5.26 17.11
CA SER A 800 -4.64 -5.18 16.89
C SER A 800 -4.93 -4.29 15.68
N PRO A 801 -4.93 -4.86 14.46
CA PRO A 801 -4.83 -4.09 13.22
C PRO A 801 -5.97 -3.08 13.03
N PHE A 802 -7.21 -3.46 13.34
CA PHE A 802 -8.36 -2.57 13.19
C PHE A 802 -8.33 -1.40 14.18
N THR A 803 -8.02 -1.67 15.45
CA THR A 803 -7.92 -0.64 16.48
C THR A 803 -6.76 0.32 16.19
N MET A 804 -5.61 -0.23 15.77
CA MET A 804 -4.45 0.53 15.35
C MET A 804 -4.79 1.45 14.17
N MET A 805 -5.40 0.89 13.13
CA MET A 805 -5.81 1.64 11.94
C MET A 805 -6.77 2.78 12.28
N ILE A 806 -7.78 2.54 13.14
CA ILE A 806 -8.73 3.59 13.56
C ILE A 806 -8.01 4.74 14.26
N LEU A 807 -7.12 4.43 15.21
CA LEU A 807 -6.35 5.45 15.94
C LEU A 807 -5.41 6.22 15.00
N VAL A 808 -4.77 5.54 14.06
CA VAL A 808 -3.89 6.19 13.10
C VAL A 808 -4.68 7.09 12.15
N VAL A 809 -5.79 6.59 11.58
CA VAL A 809 -6.70 7.41 10.74
C VAL A 809 -7.18 8.64 11.53
N LEU A 810 -7.52 8.48 12.81
CA LEU A 810 -7.87 9.61 13.66
C LEU A 810 -6.73 10.64 13.75
N LYS A 811 -5.49 10.22 14.03
CA LYS A 811 -4.31 11.11 14.03
C LYS A 811 -4.21 11.91 12.73
N MET A 812 -4.32 11.21 11.60
CA MET A 812 -4.21 11.81 10.27
C MET A 812 -5.33 12.82 9.96
N LEU A 813 -6.54 12.57 10.46
CA LEU A 813 -7.68 13.46 10.24
C LEU A 813 -7.67 14.72 11.12
N ILE A 814 -6.90 14.76 12.21
CA ILE A 814 -6.91 15.91 13.14
C ILE A 814 -6.51 17.23 12.48
N PRO A 815 -5.34 17.35 11.80
CA PRO A 815 -4.97 18.61 11.15
C PRO A 815 -5.97 19.01 10.06
N ILE A 816 -6.53 18.03 9.33
CA ILE A 816 -7.54 18.24 8.29
C ILE A 816 -8.84 18.78 8.91
N PHE A 817 -9.28 18.20 10.03
CA PHE A 817 -10.47 18.65 10.74
C PHE A 817 -10.33 20.10 11.22
N ILE A 818 -9.18 20.46 11.81
CA ILE A 818 -8.89 21.84 12.24
C ILE A 818 -8.87 22.80 11.02
N LEU A 819 -8.28 22.37 9.90
CA LEU A 819 -8.27 23.14 8.66
C LEU A 819 -9.70 23.36 8.10
N VAL A 820 -10.56 22.35 8.14
CA VAL A 820 -11.97 22.47 7.71
C VAL A 820 -12.75 23.43 8.63
N CYS A 821 -12.55 23.36 9.95
CA CYS A 821 -13.13 24.34 10.88
C CYS A 821 -12.61 25.77 10.62
N THR A 822 -11.34 25.91 10.24
CA THR A 822 -10.73 27.19 9.84
C THR A 822 -11.38 27.72 8.57
N LEU A 823 -11.56 26.89 7.53
CA LEU A 823 -12.25 27.26 6.31
C LEU A 823 -13.69 27.73 6.59
N LYS A 824 -14.40 27.03 7.49
CA LYS A 824 -15.74 27.47 7.91
C LYS A 824 -15.71 28.84 8.58
N SER A 825 -14.70 29.10 9.41
CA SER A 825 -14.50 30.38 10.08
C SER A 825 -14.23 31.50 9.08
N LEU A 826 -13.36 31.25 8.11
CA LEU A 826 -13.08 32.17 7.02
C LEU A 826 -14.35 32.51 6.24
N GLN A 827 -15.16 31.50 5.90
CA GLN A 827 -16.44 31.73 5.25
C GLN A 827 -17.34 32.69 6.05
N ILE A 828 -17.40 32.55 7.38
CA ILE A 828 -18.21 33.44 8.24
C ILE A 828 -17.66 34.88 8.28
N ILE A 829 -16.33 35.05 8.19
CA ILE A 829 -15.65 36.35 8.31
C ILE A 829 -15.65 37.14 6.99
N THR A 830 -15.68 36.44 5.88
CA THR A 830 -15.48 37.03 4.53
C THR A 830 -16.79 37.15 3.73
N GLN A 831 -17.91 36.97 4.41
CA GLN A 831 -19.27 37.18 3.91
C GLN A 831 -19.85 38.42 4.57
#